data_AF-A0A3N9UJ17-F1
#
_entry.id   AF-A0A3N9UJ17-F1
#
_cell.length_a   1.000
_cell.length_b   1.000
_cell.length_c   1.000
_cell.angle_alpha   90.00
_cell.angle_beta   90.00
_cell.angle_gamma   90.00
#
_symmetry.space_group_name_H-M   'P 1'
#
loop_
_entity.id
_entity.type
_entity.pdbx_description
1 polymer ?
#
loop_
_entity_poly.entity_id
_entity_poly.type
_entity_poly.pdbx_seq_one_letter_code
_entity_poly.pdbx_strand_id
1 'polypeptide(L)'
;MRIKHNITALNTLHKLNKNIKQLESSMKKLSFGMQINSAADDAAGLAISEKMRAQIRGLETANKNIQDGISLIQIAEGALSSMNDITQRMRELTIQGGNGTLSDTDLNSIQLEINYLKEELSSIAGTATFNKIELLNGDIAHKNIKDQTLKRETITIPINLEFHNVDIVRLVDVNIKGRPYLFEFKKTDNTSLDLRVIEDSKKSILKTEFHIPNEIEPTIQWQQNLGSDGYDGGIDIIQLTDGSYMTVGQSGDSERVYGYLAKLDQNGQLLWEKEYPQYYATNNIVEAQDGNFIISGFATNGELTSDGMNKDNDVYLSKIDTSGNVMWERTFDYKDSDSSARLSSTSDGGFIMTGHSRNHQISSDEDAWILKLDANGDVEWKKNFNSSKNEILFEVQETVEGGYLAVGYTYSSDGTVPVNQVNMDAWIIKLDSDGNTEWEKTIAGTKSDMFSGLVTTEDGGFIVSGSSASSDSDFTENYGLDDMWVIKFDNHGIKQWSTHLGGSGSEQAFGILKMDDGGFIIVGPTTSTDGDIGENNGDYDAAVIKISAVGEVEWKKIIGGSNEEWVVSGLDQTLDGGFVMIGRTESSDGDITNETEGPADIWITKFSADGYFNKEEVFNLNYETNNGRLRLEDATIKFSGQPLTINEIKLNLATIETEYIQESVGIKIQSGANSGQSHEILIENMHPNQHFSIGFPSVESEENVEKSINMIDAAISKIISNRVRLGAYQNRLEHTLNNNEIYRESLTSTESTIRDTNMAKEIMVQTKNSILVQASQAMLAQANQEPQSVLQLLG
;
A
#
# COMPACT_ATOMS: atom_id res chain seq x y z
N MET A 1 -109.70 5.74 -35.19
CA MET A 1 -108.68 6.76 -34.86
C MET A 1 -108.74 7.01 -33.35
N ARG A 2 -107.64 6.81 -32.59
CA ARG A 2 -107.63 7.05 -31.13
C ARG A 2 -107.22 8.50 -30.88
N ILE A 3 -108.13 9.34 -30.39
CA ILE A 3 -107.95 10.81 -30.32
C ILE A 3 -107.14 11.26 -29.07
N LYS A 4 -107.22 10.52 -27.96
CA LYS A 4 -106.54 10.91 -26.70
C LYS A 4 -105.00 10.86 -26.73
N HIS A 5 -104.41 10.13 -27.67
CA HIS A 5 -102.95 10.02 -27.79
C HIS A 5 -102.54 10.17 -29.26
N ASN A 6 -102.05 11.36 -29.63
CA ASN A 6 -101.62 11.66 -30.99
C ASN A 6 -100.20 11.14 -31.24
N ILE A 7 -100.12 9.86 -31.62
CA ILE A 7 -98.85 9.18 -31.88
C ILE A 7 -98.12 9.80 -33.08
N THR A 8 -98.85 10.28 -34.09
CA THR A 8 -98.27 10.96 -35.27
C THR A 8 -97.56 12.23 -34.86
N ALA A 9 -98.23 13.12 -34.09
CA ALA A 9 -97.62 14.34 -33.56
C ALA A 9 -96.42 14.04 -32.66
N LEU A 10 -96.51 13.04 -31.77
CA LEU A 10 -95.41 12.63 -30.90
C LEU A 10 -94.19 12.12 -31.68
N ASN A 11 -94.42 11.34 -32.75
CA ASN A 11 -93.36 10.87 -33.64
C ASN A 11 -92.72 12.03 -34.44
N THR A 12 -93.51 12.98 -34.95
CA THR A 12 -92.97 14.20 -35.58
C THR A 12 -92.23 15.08 -34.59
N LEU A 13 -92.69 15.20 -33.34
CA LEU A 13 -92.01 15.95 -32.29
C LEU A 13 -90.65 15.29 -31.96
N HIS A 14 -90.60 13.96 -31.90
CA HIS A 14 -89.34 13.24 -31.72
C HIS A 14 -88.38 13.46 -32.89
N LYS A 15 -88.87 13.43 -34.14
CA LYS A 15 -88.08 13.75 -35.35
C LYS A 15 -87.62 15.21 -35.39
N LEU A 16 -88.49 16.15 -35.01
CA LEU A 16 -88.17 17.57 -34.93
C LEU A 16 -87.05 17.81 -33.91
N ASN A 17 -87.19 17.28 -32.69
CA ASN A 17 -86.17 17.40 -31.66
C ASN A 17 -84.84 16.74 -32.09
N LYS A 18 -84.89 15.64 -32.84
CA LYS A 18 -83.69 15.02 -33.42
C LYS A 18 -83.03 15.93 -34.45
N ASN A 19 -83.79 16.55 -35.35
CA ASN A 19 -83.27 17.45 -36.39
C ASN A 19 -82.74 18.76 -35.80
N ILE A 20 -83.39 19.32 -34.77
CA ILE A 20 -82.92 20.49 -34.03
C ILE A 20 -81.55 20.21 -33.41
N LYS A 21 -81.38 19.08 -32.71
CA LYS A 21 -80.08 18.67 -32.15
C LYS A 21 -78.99 18.50 -33.21
N GLN A 22 -79.34 17.96 -34.39
CA GLN A 22 -78.39 17.82 -35.50
C GLN A 22 -78.02 19.17 -36.13
N LEU A 23 -78.97 20.10 -36.25
CA LEU A 23 -78.72 21.47 -36.70
C LEU A 23 -77.80 22.22 -35.72
N GLU A 24 -78.10 22.16 -34.42
CA GLU A 24 -77.27 22.73 -33.35
C GLU A 24 -75.83 22.18 -33.38
N SER A 25 -75.69 20.86 -33.59
CA SER A 25 -74.38 20.21 -33.73
C SER A 25 -73.61 20.73 -34.95
N SER A 26 -74.25 20.83 -36.13
CA SER A 26 -73.60 21.36 -37.35
C SER A 26 -73.23 22.85 -37.23
N MET A 27 -74.10 23.65 -36.61
CA MET A 27 -73.81 25.06 -36.31
C MET A 27 -72.62 25.20 -35.36
N LYS A 28 -72.51 24.32 -34.35
CA LYS A 28 -71.37 24.27 -33.45
C LYS A 28 -70.09 23.94 -34.22
N LYS A 29 -70.08 22.91 -35.07
CA LYS A 29 -68.90 22.51 -35.87
C LYS A 29 -68.44 23.59 -36.84
N LEU A 30 -69.37 24.32 -37.46
CA LEU A 30 -69.06 25.45 -38.34
C LEU A 30 -68.54 26.69 -37.59
N SER A 31 -69.13 26.99 -36.44
CA SER A 31 -68.72 28.13 -35.60
C SER A 31 -67.30 27.96 -35.05
N PHE A 32 -66.96 26.74 -34.62
CA PHE A 32 -65.66 26.42 -34.07
C PHE A 32 -64.62 26.03 -35.14
N GLY A 33 -65.03 25.77 -36.39
CA GLY A 33 -64.14 25.27 -37.46
C GLY A 33 -63.65 23.82 -37.24
N MET A 34 -64.13 23.13 -36.20
CA MET A 34 -63.61 21.84 -35.73
C MET A 34 -64.68 20.75 -35.81
N GLN A 35 -64.35 19.60 -36.39
CA GLN A 35 -65.27 18.48 -36.57
C GLN A 35 -65.44 17.68 -35.27
N ILE A 36 -64.44 17.74 -34.39
CA ILE A 36 -64.41 17.15 -33.05
C ILE A 36 -64.36 18.28 -32.01
N ASN A 37 -65.50 18.57 -31.37
CA ASN A 37 -65.61 19.62 -30.34
C ASN A 37 -65.72 19.07 -28.92
N SER A 38 -66.15 17.82 -28.79
CA SER A 38 -66.36 17.15 -27.50
C SER A 38 -66.15 15.64 -27.62
N ALA A 39 -65.93 14.97 -26.48
CA ALA A 39 -65.76 13.51 -26.47
C ALA A 39 -67.01 12.75 -26.98
N ALA A 40 -68.16 13.41 -27.04
CA ALA A 40 -69.39 12.86 -27.62
C ALA A 40 -69.36 12.81 -29.15
N ASP A 41 -68.51 13.60 -29.82
CA ASP A 41 -68.41 13.63 -31.28
C ASP A 41 -67.48 12.51 -31.79
N ASP A 42 -66.31 12.37 -31.18
CA ASP A 42 -65.35 11.26 -31.38
C ASP A 42 -64.36 11.22 -30.21
N ALA A 43 -64.53 10.26 -29.30
CA ALA A 43 -63.68 10.14 -28.12
C ALA A 43 -62.23 9.76 -28.47
N ALA A 44 -62.02 8.92 -29.49
CA ALA A 44 -60.69 8.46 -29.90
C ALA A 44 -59.94 9.57 -30.66
N GLY A 45 -60.60 10.21 -31.62
CA GLY A 45 -60.05 11.34 -32.37
C GLY A 45 -59.74 12.55 -31.48
N LEU A 46 -60.60 12.85 -30.49
CA LEU A 46 -60.32 13.88 -29.49
C LEU A 46 -59.08 13.55 -28.66
N ALA A 47 -58.96 12.32 -28.15
CA ALA A 47 -57.82 11.91 -27.35
C ALA A 47 -56.50 11.99 -28.14
N ILE A 48 -56.51 11.59 -29.41
CA ILE A 48 -55.34 11.67 -30.31
C ILE A 48 -54.98 13.14 -30.60
N SER A 49 -55.95 13.98 -30.96
CA SER A 49 -55.73 15.41 -31.23
C SER A 49 -55.23 16.17 -30.00
N GLU A 50 -55.77 15.91 -28.80
CA GLU A 50 -55.25 16.53 -27.57
C GLU A 50 -53.81 16.09 -27.27
N LYS A 51 -53.47 14.81 -27.50
CA LYS A 51 -52.10 14.33 -27.36
C LYS A 51 -51.16 14.98 -28.38
N MET A 52 -51.59 15.12 -29.65
CA MET A 52 -50.81 15.80 -30.69
C MET A 52 -50.62 17.29 -30.36
N ARG A 53 -51.66 17.99 -29.88
CA ARG A 53 -51.53 19.40 -29.44
C ARG A 53 -50.60 19.55 -28.25
N ALA A 54 -50.64 18.63 -27.28
CA ALA A 54 -49.68 18.59 -26.18
C ALA A 54 -48.25 18.41 -26.71
N GLN A 55 -48.04 17.51 -27.68
CA GLN A 55 -46.74 17.31 -28.32
C GLN A 55 -46.27 18.53 -29.12
N ILE A 56 -47.13 19.17 -29.92
CA ILE A 56 -46.79 20.37 -30.71
C ILE A 56 -46.34 21.51 -29.79
N ARG A 57 -47.08 21.79 -28.71
CA ARG A 57 -46.70 22.81 -27.72
C ARG A 57 -45.42 22.44 -26.98
N GLY A 58 -45.24 21.15 -26.69
CA GLY A 58 -44.00 20.62 -26.12
C GLY A 58 -42.79 20.84 -27.03
N LEU A 59 -42.92 20.56 -28.33
CA LEU A 59 -41.87 20.75 -29.33
C LEU A 59 -41.55 22.23 -29.55
N GLU A 60 -42.55 23.10 -29.55
CA GLU A 60 -42.34 24.55 -29.66
C GLU A 60 -41.54 25.10 -28.48
N THR A 61 -41.86 24.64 -27.26
CA THR A 61 -41.09 24.99 -26.06
C THR A 61 -39.68 24.39 -26.11
N ALA A 62 -39.55 23.15 -26.59
CA ALA A 62 -38.25 22.49 -26.74
C ALA A 62 -37.35 23.21 -27.75
N ASN A 63 -37.90 23.69 -28.87
CA ASN A 63 -37.15 24.46 -29.86
C ASN A 63 -36.62 25.77 -29.28
N LYS A 64 -37.42 26.47 -28.47
CA LYS A 64 -36.97 27.65 -27.74
C LYS A 64 -35.82 27.31 -26.77
N ASN A 65 -35.95 26.23 -26.01
CA ASN A 65 -34.89 25.76 -25.11
C ASN A 65 -33.59 25.41 -25.87
N ILE A 66 -33.70 24.80 -27.06
CA ILE A 66 -32.54 24.50 -27.92
C ILE A 66 -31.86 25.79 -28.39
N GLN A 67 -32.63 26.80 -28.81
CA GLN A 67 -32.09 28.10 -29.21
C GLN A 67 -31.39 28.82 -28.05
N ASP A 68 -31.95 28.76 -26.84
CA ASP A 68 -31.30 29.27 -25.62
C ASP A 68 -30.00 28.52 -25.32
N GLY A 69 -29.99 27.19 -25.51
CA GLY A 69 -28.80 26.34 -25.37
C GLY A 69 -27.70 26.69 -26.38
N ILE A 70 -28.05 26.93 -27.64
CA ILE A 70 -27.11 27.38 -28.68
C ILE A 70 -26.52 28.75 -28.32
N SER A 71 -27.36 29.69 -27.88
CA SER A 71 -26.91 31.03 -27.47
C SER A 71 -25.93 30.98 -26.28
N LEU A 72 -26.19 30.09 -25.32
CA LEU A 72 -25.29 29.84 -24.19
C LEU A 72 -23.93 29.29 -24.66
N ILE A 73 -23.94 28.30 -25.56
CA ILE A 73 -22.73 27.71 -26.12
C ILE A 73 -21.90 28.77 -26.85
N GLN A 74 -22.52 29.65 -27.63
CA GLN A 74 -21.83 30.71 -28.38
C GLN A 74 -21.13 31.72 -27.46
N ILE A 75 -21.74 32.07 -26.33
CA ILE A 75 -21.13 32.97 -25.33
C ILE A 75 -19.91 32.30 -24.69
N ALA A 76 -20.03 31.02 -24.31
CA ALA A 76 -18.93 30.26 -23.73
C ALA A 76 -17.79 30.05 -24.75
N GLU A 77 -18.09 29.73 -26.00
CA GLU A 77 -17.10 29.55 -27.07
C GLU A 77 -16.33 30.86 -27.35
N GLY A 78 -17.03 31.99 -27.41
CA GLY A 78 -16.40 33.30 -27.58
C GLY A 78 -15.44 33.64 -26.45
N ALA A 79 -15.83 33.39 -25.19
CA ALA A 79 -14.96 33.58 -24.03
C ALA A 79 -13.74 32.64 -24.07
N LEU A 80 -13.93 31.35 -24.40
CA LEU A 80 -12.85 30.39 -24.57
C LEU A 80 -11.89 30.78 -25.71
N SER A 81 -12.39 31.39 -26.79
CA SER A 81 -11.55 31.88 -27.87
C SER A 81 -10.62 33.00 -27.38
N SER A 82 -11.14 33.96 -26.63
CA SER A 82 -10.33 35.02 -26.03
C SER A 82 -9.30 34.47 -25.03
N MET A 83 -9.69 33.48 -24.22
CA MET A 83 -8.77 32.82 -23.29
C MET A 83 -7.66 32.06 -24.01
N ASN A 84 -7.96 31.41 -25.14
CA ASN A 84 -6.96 30.77 -25.98
C ASN A 84 -5.93 31.78 -26.50
N ASP A 85 -6.38 32.93 -27.01
CA ASP A 85 -5.50 33.97 -27.56
C ASP A 85 -4.58 34.56 -26.47
N ILE A 86 -5.09 34.78 -25.26
CA ILE A 86 -4.29 35.23 -24.12
C ILE A 86 -3.28 34.16 -23.67
N THR A 87 -3.68 32.89 -23.64
CA THR A 87 -2.79 31.80 -23.23
C THR A 87 -1.68 31.58 -24.27
N GLN A 88 -1.96 31.77 -25.56
CA GLN A 88 -0.93 31.81 -26.62
C GLN A 88 0.02 32.99 -26.44
N ARG A 89 -0.49 34.18 -26.08
CA ARG A 89 0.35 35.34 -25.76
C ARG A 89 1.26 35.09 -24.55
N MET A 90 0.75 34.44 -23.51
CA MET A 90 1.57 34.02 -22.36
C MET A 90 2.69 33.07 -22.80
N ARG A 91 2.39 32.13 -23.72
CA ARG A 91 3.39 31.22 -24.29
C ARG A 91 4.52 31.97 -25.00
N GLU A 92 4.18 32.95 -25.83
CA GLU A 92 5.16 33.80 -26.52
C GLU A 92 6.10 34.50 -25.53
N LEU A 93 5.54 35.06 -24.46
CA LEU A 93 6.28 35.74 -23.40
C LEU A 93 7.18 34.79 -22.62
N THR A 94 6.71 33.57 -22.31
CA THR A 94 7.53 32.55 -21.64
C THR A 94 8.71 32.12 -22.53
N ILE A 95 8.50 31.94 -23.83
CA ILE A 95 9.58 31.64 -24.79
C ILE A 95 10.56 32.81 -24.90
N GLN A 96 10.06 34.05 -24.92
CA GLN A 96 10.89 35.24 -24.92
C GLN A 96 11.75 35.31 -23.65
N GLY A 97 11.18 35.01 -22.48
CA GLY A 97 11.87 34.97 -21.19
C GLY A 97 12.92 33.86 -21.08
N GLY A 98 12.77 32.76 -21.84
CA GLY A 98 13.76 31.69 -21.93
C GLY A 98 15.06 32.03 -22.66
N ASN A 99 15.16 33.23 -23.25
CA ASN A 99 16.35 33.63 -23.98
C ASN A 99 17.42 34.17 -23.02
N GLY A 100 18.56 33.46 -22.92
CA GLY A 100 19.69 33.83 -22.05
C GLY A 100 20.41 35.15 -22.39
N THR A 101 19.92 35.92 -23.36
CA THR A 101 20.41 37.28 -23.68
C THR A 101 19.71 38.39 -22.90
N LEU A 102 18.66 38.09 -22.13
CA LEU A 102 17.87 39.07 -21.39
C LEU A 102 18.46 39.38 -20.01
N SER A 103 18.29 40.62 -19.55
CA SER A 103 18.66 41.02 -18.19
C SER A 103 17.57 40.66 -17.18
N ASP A 104 17.91 40.57 -15.89
CA ASP A 104 16.92 40.36 -14.81
C ASP A 104 15.81 41.43 -14.81
N THR A 105 16.10 42.64 -15.30
CA THR A 105 15.08 43.71 -15.41
C THR A 105 14.09 43.42 -16.55
N ASP A 106 14.56 42.85 -17.65
CA ASP A 106 13.73 42.45 -18.78
C ASP A 106 12.87 41.23 -18.40
N LEU A 107 13.44 40.25 -17.70
CA LEU A 107 12.72 39.08 -17.20
C LEU A 107 11.60 39.47 -16.23
N ASN A 108 11.87 40.39 -15.29
CA ASN A 108 10.84 40.93 -14.40
C ASN A 108 9.71 41.66 -15.15
N SER A 109 10.03 42.36 -16.24
CA SER A 109 9.03 43.05 -17.06
C SER A 109 8.13 42.06 -17.81
N ILE A 110 8.71 40.98 -18.34
CA ILE A 110 7.98 39.88 -18.98
C ILE A 110 7.08 39.17 -17.95
N GLN A 111 7.60 38.90 -16.74
CA GLN A 111 6.81 38.28 -15.67
C GLN A 111 5.62 39.16 -15.24
N LEU A 112 5.78 40.48 -15.20
CA LEU A 112 4.68 41.41 -14.95
C LEU A 112 3.61 41.33 -16.04
N GLU A 113 3.99 41.24 -17.33
CA GLU A 113 3.04 41.06 -18.43
C GLU A 113 2.28 39.73 -18.30
N ILE A 114 2.97 38.63 -17.96
CA ILE A 114 2.33 37.32 -17.67
C ILE A 114 1.32 37.44 -16.52
N ASN A 115 1.65 38.18 -15.46
CA ASN A 115 0.72 38.42 -14.34
C ASN A 115 -0.49 39.27 -14.74
N TYR A 116 -0.35 40.25 -15.64
CA TYR A 116 -1.51 40.99 -16.16
C TYR A 116 -2.42 40.09 -17.00
N LEU A 117 -1.84 39.22 -17.82
CA LEU A 117 -2.60 38.26 -18.63
C LEU A 117 -3.36 37.25 -17.75
N LYS A 118 -2.79 36.84 -16.61
CA LYS A 118 -3.49 36.04 -15.59
C LYS A 118 -4.78 36.71 -15.09
N GLU A 119 -4.67 37.98 -14.71
CA GLU A 119 -5.81 38.73 -14.20
C GLU A 119 -6.88 38.89 -15.29
N GLU A 120 -6.47 39.10 -16.54
CA GLU A 120 -7.40 39.16 -17.67
C GLU A 120 -8.09 37.81 -17.94
N LEU A 121 -7.37 36.68 -17.88
CA LEU A 121 -8.01 35.35 -17.95
C LEU A 121 -9.03 35.13 -16.83
N SER A 122 -8.72 35.59 -15.62
CA SER A 122 -9.61 35.47 -14.45
C SER A 122 -10.86 36.35 -14.63
N SER A 123 -10.68 37.55 -15.17
CA SER A 123 -11.77 38.46 -15.56
C SER A 123 -12.70 37.84 -16.59
N ILE A 124 -12.17 37.25 -17.67
CA ILE A 124 -12.97 36.61 -18.72
C ILE A 124 -13.75 35.41 -18.16
N ALA A 125 -13.09 34.57 -17.36
CA ALA A 125 -13.75 33.42 -16.73
C ALA A 125 -14.91 33.85 -15.80
N GLY A 126 -14.74 34.93 -15.04
CA GLY A 126 -15.76 35.45 -14.13
C GLY A 126 -16.88 36.27 -14.79
N THR A 127 -16.65 36.86 -15.97
CA THR A 127 -17.65 37.71 -16.65
C THR A 127 -18.47 36.99 -17.71
N ALA A 128 -18.05 35.81 -18.16
CA ALA A 128 -18.78 34.98 -19.12
C ALA A 128 -20.08 34.43 -18.50
N THR A 129 -21.20 35.16 -18.67
CA THR A 129 -22.50 34.79 -18.09
C THR A 129 -23.63 34.71 -19.13
N PHE A 130 -24.56 33.78 -18.93
CA PHE A 130 -25.83 33.71 -19.65
C PHE A 130 -26.98 33.69 -18.65
N ASN A 131 -27.91 34.67 -18.72
CA ASN A 131 -29.02 34.78 -17.75
C ASN A 131 -28.57 34.73 -16.28
N LYS A 132 -27.42 35.38 -15.97
CA LYS A 132 -26.76 35.39 -14.65
C LYS A 132 -26.21 34.04 -14.19
N ILE A 133 -26.07 33.08 -15.09
CA ILE A 133 -25.36 31.83 -14.85
C ILE A 133 -23.93 32.04 -15.34
N GLU A 134 -22.96 31.96 -14.42
CA GLU A 134 -21.54 32.00 -14.78
C GLU A 134 -21.17 30.70 -15.49
N LEU A 135 -20.57 30.80 -16.68
CA LEU A 135 -20.36 29.65 -17.55
C LEU A 135 -19.01 28.97 -17.31
N LEU A 136 -18.00 29.76 -16.92
CA LEU A 136 -16.59 29.34 -16.91
C LEU A 136 -15.95 29.37 -15.51
N ASN A 137 -16.70 29.71 -14.46
CA ASN A 137 -16.22 29.90 -13.09
C ASN A 137 -16.73 28.82 -12.11
N GLY A 138 -17.28 27.72 -12.62
CA GLY A 138 -17.73 26.58 -11.81
C GLY A 138 -19.13 26.71 -11.18
N ASP A 139 -19.81 27.86 -11.27
CA ASP A 139 -21.12 28.09 -10.64
C ASP A 139 -22.29 27.28 -11.26
N ILE A 140 -22.12 26.74 -12.48
CA ILE A 140 -23.08 25.81 -13.09
C ILE A 140 -23.34 24.59 -12.17
N ALA A 141 -22.35 24.20 -11.38
CA ALA A 141 -22.43 23.10 -10.45
C ALA A 141 -23.52 23.25 -9.37
N HIS A 142 -23.83 24.49 -8.94
CA HIS A 142 -24.64 24.72 -7.74
C HIS A 142 -26.15 24.51 -7.92
N LYS A 143 -26.69 24.63 -9.14
CA LYS A 143 -28.14 24.84 -9.32
C LYS A 143 -29.00 23.58 -9.45
N ASN A 144 -28.42 22.40 -9.72
CA ASN A 144 -29.17 21.16 -9.93
C ASN A 144 -28.98 20.08 -8.85
N ILE A 145 -28.27 20.37 -7.76
CA ILE A 145 -28.04 19.41 -6.68
C ILE A 145 -29.18 19.51 -5.66
N LYS A 146 -30.33 18.89 -5.99
CA LYS A 146 -31.32 18.55 -4.97
C LYS A 146 -31.66 17.07 -4.91
N ASP A 147 -31.19 16.26 -5.85
CA ASP A 147 -31.65 14.87 -5.88
C ASP A 147 -30.71 13.96 -6.69
N GLN A 148 -29.45 13.82 -6.26
CA GLN A 148 -28.64 12.67 -6.66
C GLN A 148 -27.80 12.15 -5.50
N THR A 149 -27.92 10.84 -5.29
CA THR A 149 -27.19 10.02 -4.33
C THR A 149 -25.70 10.32 -4.39
N LEU A 150 -25.14 10.73 -3.25
CA LEU A 150 -23.71 10.95 -3.03
C LEU A 150 -22.93 9.72 -3.51
N LYS A 151 -22.16 9.88 -4.59
CA LYS A 151 -21.11 8.90 -4.92
C LYS A 151 -19.92 9.20 -4.03
N ARG A 152 -19.50 8.17 -3.29
CA ARG A 152 -18.25 8.13 -2.54
C ARG A 152 -17.11 8.18 -3.55
N GLU A 153 -16.23 9.17 -3.45
CA GLU A 153 -14.98 9.22 -4.20
C GLU A 153 -13.83 9.15 -3.21
N THR A 154 -13.04 8.08 -3.34
CA THR A 154 -11.75 7.90 -2.68
C THR A 154 -10.69 8.54 -3.58
N ILE A 155 -9.90 9.46 -3.04
CA ILE A 155 -8.74 10.03 -3.75
C ILE A 155 -7.49 9.49 -3.05
N THR A 156 -6.66 8.78 -3.81
CA THR A 156 -5.38 8.24 -3.37
C THR A 156 -4.25 9.17 -3.82
N ILE A 157 -3.41 9.63 -2.89
CA ILE A 157 -2.22 10.41 -3.20
C ILE A 157 -1.01 9.56 -2.85
N PRO A 158 -0.25 9.04 -3.84
CA PRO A 158 1.03 8.40 -3.57
C PRO A 158 2.03 9.47 -3.14
N ILE A 159 2.62 9.29 -1.96
CA ILE A 159 3.66 10.17 -1.42
C ILE A 159 4.86 9.29 -1.13
N ASN A 160 6.01 9.59 -1.74
CA ASN A 160 7.28 8.95 -1.40
C ASN A 160 7.98 9.77 -0.32
N LEU A 161 8.28 9.14 0.82
CA LEU A 161 8.95 9.76 1.95
C LEU A 161 10.26 9.01 2.23
N GLU A 162 11.39 9.69 2.05
CA GLU A 162 12.69 9.21 2.49
C GLU A 162 13.10 9.95 3.77
N PHE A 163 13.20 9.24 4.89
CA PHE A 163 13.67 9.80 6.16
C PHE A 163 15.16 9.51 6.32
N HIS A 164 16.02 10.50 6.09
CA HIS A 164 17.46 10.40 6.35
C HIS A 164 17.84 11.20 7.60
N ASN A 165 17.78 10.63 8.80
CA ASN A 165 18.18 11.32 10.05
C ASN A 165 17.55 12.71 10.26
N VAL A 166 16.36 12.98 9.70
CA VAL A 166 15.66 14.27 9.84
C VAL A 166 14.39 14.10 10.68
N ASP A 167 14.30 14.85 11.79
CA ASP A 167 13.16 14.85 12.72
C ASP A 167 11.84 15.36 12.11
N ILE A 168 11.91 16.05 10.97
CA ILE A 168 10.79 16.73 10.32
C ILE A 168 10.91 16.59 8.81
N VAL A 169 9.91 15.95 8.18
CA VAL A 169 9.74 16.01 6.73
C VAL A 169 8.54 16.89 6.42
N ARG A 170 8.79 17.95 5.64
CA ARG A 170 7.75 18.85 5.16
C ARG A 170 7.41 18.51 3.73
N LEU A 171 6.21 17.99 3.51
CA LEU A 171 5.63 17.93 2.18
C LEU A 171 4.90 19.23 1.91
N VAL A 172 5.55 20.03 1.07
CA VAL A 172 5.03 21.30 0.60
C VAL A 172 4.10 21.02 -0.59
N ASP A 173 2.91 21.60 -0.55
CA ASP A 173 1.93 21.69 -1.64
C ASP A 173 1.16 20.42 -2.04
N VAL A 174 0.48 19.77 -1.08
CA VAL A 174 -0.57 18.82 -1.43
C VAL A 174 -1.86 19.60 -1.71
N ASN A 175 -2.21 19.71 -2.99
CA ASN A 175 -3.40 20.41 -3.44
C ASN A 175 -4.61 19.47 -3.47
N ILE A 176 -5.50 19.58 -2.48
CA ILE A 176 -6.74 18.80 -2.45
C ILE A 176 -7.87 19.69 -2.97
N LYS A 177 -8.38 19.37 -4.17
CA LYS A 177 -9.50 20.06 -4.84
C LYS A 177 -9.33 21.60 -4.91
N GLY A 178 -8.11 22.06 -5.23
CA GLY A 178 -7.81 23.48 -5.44
C GLY A 178 -7.40 24.26 -4.19
N ARG A 179 -7.22 23.59 -3.05
CA ARG A 179 -6.74 24.21 -1.81
C ARG A 179 -5.38 23.64 -1.41
N PRO A 180 -4.36 24.49 -1.18
CA PRO A 180 -3.07 24.03 -0.73
C PRO A 180 -3.15 23.65 0.76
N TYR A 181 -2.77 22.42 1.05
CA TYR A 181 -2.54 21.92 2.39
C TYR A 181 -1.06 21.60 2.52
N LEU A 182 -0.44 22.13 3.57
CA LEU A 182 0.88 21.73 4.00
C LEU A 182 0.73 20.54 4.96
N PHE A 183 1.36 19.42 4.62
CA PHE A 183 1.45 18.27 5.49
C PHE A 183 2.87 18.25 6.08
N GLU A 184 2.98 18.59 7.36
CA GLU A 184 4.22 18.50 8.13
C GLU A 184 4.17 17.20 8.94
N PHE A 185 5.05 16.28 8.59
CA PHE A 185 5.25 15.01 9.29
C PHE A 185 6.44 15.18 10.22
N LYS A 186 6.21 15.06 11.52
CA LYS A 186 7.25 15.16 12.53
C LYS A 186 7.39 13.82 13.24
N LYS A 187 8.60 13.27 13.25
CA LYS A 187 8.92 12.13 14.09
C LYS A 187 8.92 12.58 15.55
N THR A 188 8.09 11.97 16.40
CA THR A 188 8.06 12.28 17.84
C THR A 188 8.96 11.33 18.62
N ASP A 189 9.03 10.07 18.19
CA ASP A 189 9.91 9.00 18.68
C ASP A 189 10.09 7.95 17.55
N ASN A 190 10.66 6.78 17.85
CA ASN A 190 10.88 5.72 16.86
C ASN A 190 9.59 5.02 16.39
N THR A 191 8.45 5.22 17.06
CA THR A 191 7.20 4.47 16.81
C THR A 191 6.01 5.37 16.49
N SER A 192 6.18 6.70 16.59
CA SER A 192 5.10 7.67 16.47
C SER A 192 5.47 8.81 15.54
N LEU A 193 4.49 9.19 14.72
CA LEU A 193 4.63 10.21 13.71
C LEU A 193 3.47 11.21 13.84
N ASP A 194 3.83 12.44 14.21
CA ASP A 194 2.91 13.56 14.30
C ASP A 194 2.63 14.08 12.89
N LEU A 195 1.39 13.98 12.43
CA LEU A 195 0.96 14.72 11.26
C LEU A 195 0.33 16.03 11.68
N ARG A 196 0.85 17.09 11.06
CA ARG A 196 0.30 18.42 11.12
C ARG A 196 -0.18 18.84 9.75
N VAL A 197 -1.48 19.11 9.64
CA VAL A 197 -2.08 19.64 8.41
C VAL A 197 -2.32 21.14 8.60
N ILE A 198 -1.75 21.96 7.73
CA ILE A 198 -1.92 23.41 7.72
C ILE A 198 -2.58 23.81 6.39
N GLU A 199 -3.82 24.30 6.44
CA GLU A 199 -4.43 24.99 5.31
C GLU A 199 -3.79 26.39 5.23
N ASP A 200 -3.09 26.67 4.12
CA ASP A 200 -2.23 27.84 3.97
C ASP A 200 -2.98 29.17 4.16
N SER A 201 -4.30 29.15 3.95
CA SER A 201 -5.19 30.31 4.10
C SER A 201 -5.68 30.59 5.52
N LYS A 202 -5.52 29.68 6.50
CA LYS A 202 -6.18 29.82 7.82
C LYS A 202 -5.35 29.55 9.08
N LYS A 203 -4.06 29.18 9.01
CA LYS A 203 -3.22 28.89 10.21
C LYS A 203 -3.91 27.98 11.25
N SER A 204 -4.85 27.14 10.84
CA SER A 204 -5.46 26.14 11.72
C SER A 204 -4.54 24.93 11.77
N ILE A 205 -4.11 24.56 12.97
CA ILE A 205 -3.20 23.45 13.22
C ILE A 205 -4.06 22.26 13.66
N LEU A 206 -4.18 21.24 12.81
CA LEU A 206 -4.64 19.92 13.26
C LEU A 206 -3.40 19.10 13.60
N LYS A 207 -3.40 18.50 14.80
CA LYS A 207 -2.37 17.58 15.26
C LYS A 207 -3.02 16.21 15.40
N THR A 208 -2.51 15.21 14.70
CA THR A 208 -2.91 13.81 14.88
C THR A 208 -1.66 12.97 15.02
N GLU A 209 -1.66 12.09 16.02
CA GLU A 209 -0.55 11.20 16.34
C GLU A 209 -0.86 9.87 15.66
N PHE A 210 0.01 9.45 14.75
CA PHE A 210 -0.07 8.13 14.14
C PHE A 210 0.84 7.19 14.91
N HIS A 211 0.26 6.11 15.42
CA HIS A 211 1.03 4.98 15.92
C HIS A 211 1.42 4.13 14.71
N ILE A 212 2.71 4.09 14.40
CA ILE A 212 3.26 3.10 13.49
C ILE A 212 3.29 1.80 14.31
N PRO A 213 2.79 0.66 13.80
CA PRO A 213 2.91 -0.60 14.53
C PRO A 213 4.38 -0.80 14.94
N ASN A 214 4.57 -1.15 16.21
CA ASN A 214 5.83 -1.05 16.97
C ASN A 214 7.00 -1.86 16.41
N GLU A 215 6.80 -2.69 15.39
CA GLU A 215 7.78 -3.66 14.93
C GLU A 215 7.93 -3.48 13.42
N ILE A 216 8.97 -2.74 13.01
CA ILE A 216 9.45 -2.80 11.62
C ILE A 216 10.22 -4.12 11.53
N GLU A 217 9.48 -5.22 11.49
CA GLU A 217 10.09 -6.53 11.35
C GLU A 217 10.79 -6.62 9.99
N PRO A 218 11.97 -7.23 9.92
CA PRO A 218 12.57 -7.56 8.65
C PRO A 218 11.68 -8.56 7.90
N THR A 219 11.67 -8.39 6.58
CA THR A 219 11.01 -9.32 5.68
C THR A 219 12.02 -10.35 5.18
N ILE A 220 11.60 -11.61 5.12
CA ILE A 220 12.35 -12.66 4.46
C ILE A 220 12.44 -12.32 2.96
N GLN A 221 13.65 -12.13 2.45
CA GLN A 221 13.90 -11.82 1.04
C GLN A 221 13.96 -13.09 0.20
N TRP A 222 14.63 -14.13 0.71
CA TRP A 222 14.67 -15.45 0.12
C TRP A 222 15.04 -16.50 1.19
N GLN A 223 14.68 -17.75 0.90
CA GLN A 223 15.08 -18.93 1.65
C GLN A 223 15.66 -19.96 0.69
N GLN A 224 16.60 -20.76 1.18
CA GLN A 224 17.17 -21.87 0.44
C GLN A 224 17.43 -23.04 1.38
N ASN A 225 16.86 -24.19 1.04
CA ASN A 225 17.20 -25.47 1.66
C ASN A 225 18.30 -26.14 0.83
N LEU A 226 19.34 -26.65 1.48
CA LEU A 226 20.43 -27.41 0.87
C LEU A 226 20.60 -28.72 1.64
N GLY A 227 20.94 -29.81 0.95
CA GLY A 227 21.10 -31.09 1.62
C GLY A 227 21.04 -32.27 0.66
N SER A 228 20.99 -33.44 1.28
CA SER A 228 20.89 -34.74 0.66
C SER A 228 19.61 -35.44 1.14
N ASP A 229 19.49 -36.76 0.97
CA ASP A 229 18.37 -37.53 1.49
C ASP A 229 18.52 -37.90 2.99
N GLY A 230 19.59 -37.45 3.63
CA GLY A 230 19.90 -37.71 5.04
C GLY A 230 19.77 -36.48 5.93
N TYR A 231 20.59 -36.43 6.99
CA TYR A 231 20.47 -35.41 8.03
C TYR A 231 21.50 -34.31 7.81
N ASP A 232 21.07 -33.19 7.26
CA ASP A 232 21.92 -32.06 6.90
C ASP A 232 21.70 -30.89 7.86
N GLY A 233 22.78 -30.15 8.17
CA GLY A 233 22.71 -29.02 9.10
C GLY A 233 23.76 -27.98 8.82
N GLY A 234 23.33 -26.74 8.62
CA GLY A 234 24.24 -25.62 8.43
C GLY A 234 24.79 -25.15 9.76
N ILE A 235 26.03 -24.68 9.77
CA ILE A 235 26.71 -24.25 10.99
C ILE A 235 27.09 -22.77 10.93
N ASP A 236 27.68 -22.33 9.82
CA ASP A 236 28.20 -20.97 9.70
C ASP A 236 28.08 -20.46 8.26
N ILE A 237 27.86 -19.16 8.10
CA ILE A 237 27.64 -18.52 6.80
C ILE A 237 28.26 -17.12 6.81
N ILE A 238 28.87 -16.74 5.68
CA ILE A 238 29.43 -15.41 5.46
C ILE A 238 28.99 -14.86 4.10
N GLN A 239 28.78 -13.55 4.02
CA GLN A 239 28.63 -12.84 2.76
C GLN A 239 29.99 -12.34 2.25
N LEU A 240 30.24 -12.58 0.97
CA LEU A 240 31.45 -12.16 0.28
C LEU A 240 31.31 -10.72 -0.24
N THR A 241 32.45 -10.09 -0.51
CA THR A 241 32.53 -8.72 -1.06
C THR A 241 31.84 -8.52 -2.42
N ASP A 242 31.62 -9.60 -3.19
CA ASP A 242 30.85 -9.59 -4.44
C ASP A 242 29.33 -9.78 -4.23
N GLY A 243 28.88 -9.88 -2.98
CA GLY A 243 27.50 -10.09 -2.57
C GLY A 243 27.04 -11.56 -2.57
N SER A 244 27.88 -12.49 -3.04
CA SER A 244 27.62 -13.94 -2.94
C SER A 244 27.79 -14.45 -1.51
N TYR A 245 27.33 -15.67 -1.22
CA TYR A 245 27.40 -16.26 0.12
C TYR A 245 28.20 -17.54 0.11
N MET A 246 28.93 -17.81 1.19
CA MET A 246 29.57 -19.10 1.41
C MET A 246 29.18 -19.66 2.77
N THR A 247 28.83 -20.94 2.79
CA THR A 247 28.31 -21.62 3.98
C THR A 247 29.02 -22.93 4.22
N VAL A 248 29.18 -23.28 5.49
CA VAL A 248 29.70 -24.57 5.95
C VAL A 248 28.70 -25.28 6.85
N GLY A 249 28.78 -26.61 6.87
CA GLY A 249 27.97 -27.42 7.76
C GLY A 249 28.29 -28.90 7.64
N GLN A 250 27.26 -29.71 7.82
CA GLN A 250 27.33 -31.15 7.63
C GLN A 250 26.26 -31.58 6.65
N SER A 251 26.60 -32.55 5.79
CA SER A 251 25.66 -33.19 4.88
C SER A 251 26.01 -34.66 4.70
N GLY A 252 25.01 -35.51 4.55
CA GLY A 252 25.24 -36.90 4.22
C GLY A 252 24.05 -37.82 4.43
N ASP A 253 24.16 -39.02 3.85
CA ASP A 253 23.12 -40.03 3.85
C ASP A 253 22.95 -40.74 5.21
N SER A 254 21.97 -41.64 5.29
CA SER A 254 21.68 -42.42 6.52
C SER A 254 22.84 -43.29 7.03
N GLU A 255 23.90 -43.49 6.25
CA GLU A 255 25.08 -44.30 6.62
C GLU A 255 26.31 -43.45 6.96
N ARG A 256 26.44 -42.22 6.42
CA ARG A 256 27.64 -41.39 6.62
C ARG A 256 27.40 -39.88 6.49
N VAL A 257 27.93 -39.13 7.46
CA VAL A 257 27.94 -37.66 7.49
C VAL A 257 29.30 -37.13 7.03
N TYR A 258 29.30 -36.06 6.24
CA TYR A 258 30.47 -35.39 5.70
C TYR A 258 30.45 -33.89 6.00
N GLY A 259 31.63 -33.26 6.04
CA GLY A 259 31.72 -31.80 6.00
C GLY A 259 31.19 -31.28 4.66
N TYR A 260 30.35 -30.25 4.71
CA TYR A 260 29.67 -29.68 3.55
C TYR A 260 30.01 -28.20 3.39
N LEU A 261 30.30 -27.79 2.15
CA LEU A 261 30.56 -26.41 1.78
C LEU A 261 29.74 -26.05 0.55
N ALA A 262 29.00 -24.96 0.61
CA ALA A 262 28.26 -24.45 -0.54
C ALA A 262 28.52 -22.97 -0.77
N LYS A 263 28.49 -22.59 -2.05
CA LYS A 263 28.51 -21.19 -2.48
C LYS A 263 27.19 -20.86 -3.16
N LEU A 264 26.56 -19.77 -2.74
CA LEU A 264 25.32 -19.26 -3.29
C LEU A 264 25.55 -17.89 -3.94
N ASP A 265 24.75 -17.55 -4.94
CA ASP A 265 24.75 -16.20 -5.51
C ASP A 265 24.03 -15.20 -4.58
N GLN A 266 24.03 -13.92 -4.98
CA GLN A 266 23.39 -12.83 -4.22
C GLN A 266 21.87 -13.02 -3.97
N ASN A 267 21.21 -13.90 -4.74
CA ASN A 267 19.79 -14.20 -4.63
C ASN A 267 19.51 -15.53 -3.91
N GLY A 268 20.54 -16.15 -3.31
CA GLY A 268 20.42 -17.43 -2.63
C GLY A 268 20.39 -18.65 -3.56
N GLN A 269 20.71 -18.50 -4.85
CA GLN A 269 20.79 -19.65 -5.75
C GLN A 269 22.12 -20.38 -5.61
N LEU A 270 22.08 -21.70 -5.46
CA LEU A 270 23.28 -22.53 -5.37
C LEU A 270 24.13 -22.41 -6.66
N LEU A 271 25.38 -21.98 -6.51
CA LEU A 271 26.36 -21.93 -7.60
C LEU A 271 27.16 -23.23 -7.69
N TRP A 272 27.62 -23.72 -6.54
CA TRP A 272 28.28 -25.01 -6.40
C TRP A 272 28.26 -25.46 -4.94
N GLU A 273 28.37 -26.76 -4.74
CA GLU A 273 28.57 -27.40 -3.45
C GLU A 273 29.73 -28.40 -3.52
N LYS A 274 30.34 -28.68 -2.37
CA LYS A 274 31.39 -29.66 -2.19
C LYS A 274 31.22 -30.37 -0.86
N GLU A 275 31.21 -31.68 -0.93
CA GLU A 275 31.39 -32.54 0.23
C GLU A 275 32.88 -32.84 0.43
N TYR A 276 33.27 -32.94 1.70
CA TYR A 276 34.62 -33.31 2.11
C TYR A 276 34.57 -34.60 2.92
N PRO A 277 34.67 -35.78 2.27
CA PRO A 277 34.47 -37.06 2.93
C PRO A 277 35.45 -37.40 4.05
N GLN A 278 36.58 -36.68 4.09
CA GLN A 278 37.59 -36.77 5.14
C GLN A 278 37.21 -36.01 6.42
N TYR A 279 36.27 -35.06 6.35
CA TYR A 279 35.78 -34.31 7.50
C TYR A 279 34.43 -34.87 7.92
N TYR A 280 34.22 -34.99 9.22
CA TYR A 280 32.92 -35.41 9.74
C TYR A 280 31.96 -34.22 9.74
N ALA A 281 32.43 -33.03 10.14
CA ALA A 281 31.70 -31.78 10.04
C ALA A 281 32.66 -30.60 9.88
N THR A 282 32.20 -29.54 9.22
CA THR A 282 32.89 -28.24 9.14
C THR A 282 32.13 -27.24 10.00
N ASN A 283 32.82 -26.68 11.01
CA ASN A 283 32.19 -25.92 12.08
C ASN A 283 32.23 -24.40 11.85
N ASN A 284 33.20 -23.91 11.07
CA ASN A 284 33.36 -22.46 10.93
C ASN A 284 34.04 -22.07 9.62
N ILE A 285 33.71 -20.86 9.13
CA ILE A 285 34.32 -20.27 7.94
C ILE A 285 34.67 -18.81 8.18
N VAL A 286 35.90 -18.42 7.85
CA VAL A 286 36.36 -17.03 7.93
C VAL A 286 37.10 -16.62 6.66
N GLU A 287 36.94 -15.35 6.26
CA GLU A 287 37.74 -14.76 5.19
C GLU A 287 39.14 -14.38 5.73
N ALA A 288 40.17 -14.83 5.03
CA ALA A 288 41.55 -14.44 5.27
C ALA A 288 41.88 -13.13 4.55
N GLN A 289 42.89 -12.39 5.01
CA GLN A 289 43.27 -11.09 4.44
C GLN A 289 43.67 -11.13 2.95
N ASP A 290 43.99 -12.31 2.41
CA ASP A 290 44.30 -12.50 0.99
C ASP A 290 43.07 -12.81 0.11
N GLY A 291 41.85 -12.75 0.67
CA GLY A 291 40.58 -12.99 -0.03
C GLY A 291 40.25 -14.48 -0.26
N ASN A 292 41.03 -15.38 0.36
CA ASN A 292 40.76 -16.81 0.45
C ASN A 292 40.08 -17.13 1.78
N PHE A 293 39.67 -18.38 2.01
CA PHE A 293 38.88 -18.73 3.18
C PHE A 293 39.58 -19.77 4.03
N ILE A 294 39.41 -19.67 5.34
CA ILE A 294 39.80 -20.71 6.27
C ILE A 294 38.54 -21.39 6.79
N ILE A 295 38.52 -22.71 6.68
CA ILE A 295 37.47 -23.55 7.26
C ILE A 295 38.07 -24.36 8.41
N SER A 296 37.33 -24.47 9.51
CA SER A 296 37.66 -25.38 10.60
C SER A 296 36.60 -26.46 10.73
N GLY A 297 36.97 -27.57 11.36
CA GLY A 297 36.08 -28.70 11.60
C GLY A 297 36.79 -29.81 12.37
N PHE A 298 36.18 -30.98 12.40
CA PHE A 298 36.80 -32.16 12.97
C PHE A 298 36.76 -33.35 12.02
N ALA A 299 37.82 -34.15 12.05
CA ALA A 299 37.98 -35.35 11.23
C ALA A 299 37.99 -36.59 12.13
N THR A 300 37.41 -37.69 11.63
CA THR A 300 37.56 -39.01 12.25
C THR A 300 38.64 -39.79 11.48
N ASN A 301 39.74 -40.14 12.16
CA ASN A 301 40.80 -40.90 11.52
C ASN A 301 40.34 -42.34 11.26
N GLY A 302 40.01 -42.67 10.01
CA GLY A 302 39.45 -43.97 9.63
C GLY A 302 40.40 -45.17 9.83
N GLU A 303 40.12 -46.02 10.83
CA GLU A 303 40.23 -47.49 10.78
C GLU A 303 39.68 -48.06 12.11
N LEU A 304 38.66 -48.93 12.08
CA LEU A 304 38.13 -49.58 13.29
C LEU A 304 39.23 -50.42 13.99
N THR A 305 39.50 -50.19 15.28
CA THR A 305 40.26 -51.16 16.07
C THR A 305 39.37 -52.32 16.50
N SER A 306 39.96 -53.50 16.67
CA SER A 306 39.29 -54.80 16.91
C SER A 306 38.51 -54.91 18.24
N ASP A 307 38.46 -53.85 19.03
CA ASP A 307 37.81 -53.71 20.34
C ASP A 307 36.59 -52.76 20.33
N GLY A 308 36.24 -52.18 19.17
CA GLY A 308 34.94 -51.51 18.99
C GLY A 308 34.79 -50.14 19.64
N MET A 309 35.89 -49.40 19.86
CA MET A 309 35.86 -47.97 20.21
C MET A 309 36.40 -47.14 19.04
N ASN A 310 35.71 -46.05 18.69
CA ASN A 310 36.05 -45.19 17.56
C ASN A 310 37.21 -44.24 17.91
N LYS A 311 38.04 -43.91 16.91
CA LYS A 311 39.29 -43.14 17.02
C LYS A 311 39.02 -41.65 17.24
N ASP A 312 39.88 -41.02 18.03
CA ASP A 312 39.77 -39.62 18.51
C ASP A 312 39.44 -38.63 17.38
N ASN A 313 38.56 -37.65 17.67
CA ASN A 313 38.29 -36.54 16.74
C ASN A 313 39.49 -35.58 16.79
N ASP A 314 40.05 -35.24 15.63
CA ASP A 314 41.13 -34.25 15.53
C ASP A 314 40.60 -32.95 14.96
N VAL A 315 41.04 -31.81 15.49
CA VAL A 315 40.70 -30.50 14.92
C VAL A 315 41.47 -30.28 13.63
N TYR A 316 40.72 -29.83 12.63
CA TYR A 316 41.19 -29.71 11.29
C TYR A 316 40.97 -28.29 10.77
N LEU A 317 41.97 -27.74 10.06
CA LEU A 317 41.95 -26.40 9.48
C LEU A 317 42.41 -26.45 8.03
N SER A 318 41.57 -25.99 7.11
CA SER A 318 41.88 -25.91 5.68
C SER A 318 41.83 -24.48 5.19
N LYS A 319 42.83 -24.06 4.42
CA LYS A 319 42.70 -22.89 3.56
C LYS A 319 42.18 -23.30 2.21
N ILE A 320 41.14 -22.64 1.74
CA ILE A 320 40.49 -22.90 0.46
C ILE A 320 40.46 -21.63 -0.40
N ASP A 321 40.51 -21.81 -1.72
CA ASP A 321 40.29 -20.72 -2.66
C ASP A 321 38.79 -20.40 -2.83
N THR A 322 38.47 -19.35 -3.59
CA THR A 322 37.07 -18.92 -3.87
C THR A 322 36.24 -19.92 -4.67
N SER A 323 36.87 -20.95 -5.23
CA SER A 323 36.22 -22.07 -5.91
C SER A 323 36.11 -23.30 -5.01
N GLY A 324 36.47 -23.19 -3.73
CA GLY A 324 36.45 -24.26 -2.74
C GLY A 324 37.55 -25.31 -2.95
N ASN A 325 38.66 -24.99 -3.61
CA ASN A 325 39.78 -25.92 -3.72
C ASN A 325 40.72 -25.72 -2.53
N VAL A 326 41.13 -26.82 -1.91
CA VAL A 326 42.08 -26.81 -0.80
C VAL A 326 43.46 -26.36 -1.27
N MET A 327 43.99 -25.33 -0.61
CA MET A 327 45.32 -24.78 -0.82
C MET A 327 46.32 -25.39 0.15
N TRP A 328 45.96 -25.46 1.43
CA TRP A 328 46.73 -26.14 2.46
C TRP A 328 45.83 -26.64 3.59
N GLU A 329 46.39 -27.59 4.33
CA GLU A 329 45.73 -28.35 5.39
C GLU A 329 46.61 -28.30 6.66
N ARG A 330 45.97 -28.20 7.83
CA ARG A 330 46.59 -28.37 9.15
C ARG A 330 45.69 -29.24 10.01
N THR A 331 46.32 -30.06 10.84
CA THR A 331 45.64 -30.96 11.76
C THR A 331 46.28 -30.79 13.12
N PHE A 332 45.46 -30.68 14.14
CA PHE A 332 45.88 -30.48 15.51
C PHE A 332 45.44 -31.70 16.32
N ASP A 333 46.34 -32.67 16.41
CA ASP A 333 46.18 -33.93 17.15
C ASP A 333 46.92 -33.81 18.48
N TYR A 334 46.15 -33.82 19.59
CA TYR A 334 46.70 -33.76 20.95
C TYR A 334 46.48 -35.05 21.75
N LYS A 335 46.29 -36.21 21.11
CA LYS A 335 46.02 -37.53 21.73
C LYS A 335 44.69 -37.66 22.48
N ASP A 336 43.86 -36.62 22.41
CA ASP A 336 42.54 -36.51 23.02
C ASP A 336 41.53 -36.19 21.90
N SER A 337 40.24 -36.48 22.13
CA SER A 337 39.22 -36.14 21.14
C SER A 337 38.94 -34.63 21.21
N ASP A 338 39.49 -33.88 20.26
CA ASP A 338 39.41 -32.43 20.16
C ASP A 338 38.27 -31.99 19.24
N SER A 339 37.50 -30.99 19.66
CA SER A 339 36.50 -30.33 18.82
C SER A 339 36.71 -28.83 18.82
N SER A 340 36.77 -28.22 17.63
CA SER A 340 36.82 -26.77 17.48
C SER A 340 35.43 -26.17 17.60
N ALA A 341 35.27 -25.12 18.39
CA ALA A 341 34.00 -24.42 18.52
C ALA A 341 33.91 -23.24 17.53
N ARG A 342 34.88 -22.33 17.56
CA ARG A 342 34.83 -21.09 16.77
C ARG A 342 36.20 -20.62 16.34
N LEU A 343 36.27 -20.03 15.15
CA LEU A 343 37.48 -19.50 14.52
C LEU A 343 37.21 -18.02 14.20
N SER A 344 38.19 -17.16 14.43
CA SER A 344 38.09 -15.73 14.12
C SER A 344 39.40 -15.21 13.55
N SER A 345 39.32 -14.30 12.57
CA SER A 345 40.48 -13.64 11.98
C SER A 345 41.02 -12.56 12.93
N THR A 346 42.34 -12.42 13.02
CA THR A 346 42.99 -11.42 13.87
C THR A 346 43.60 -10.29 13.04
N SER A 347 43.77 -9.12 13.65
CA SER A 347 44.22 -7.87 13.03
C SER A 347 45.63 -7.97 12.43
N ASP A 348 46.47 -8.87 12.96
CA ASP A 348 47.79 -9.23 12.46
C ASP A 348 47.76 -10.15 11.22
N GLY A 349 46.58 -10.60 10.79
CA GLY A 349 46.37 -11.51 9.66
C GLY A 349 46.45 -12.99 10.00
N GLY A 350 46.62 -13.33 11.28
CA GLY A 350 46.48 -14.69 11.80
C GLY A 350 45.04 -15.06 12.16
N PHE A 351 44.89 -16.09 12.99
CA PHE A 351 43.59 -16.62 13.42
C PHE A 351 43.61 -17.05 14.87
N ILE A 352 42.50 -16.84 15.58
CA ILE A 352 42.27 -17.33 16.95
C ILE A 352 41.14 -18.34 16.95
N MET A 353 41.30 -19.43 17.70
CA MET A 353 40.34 -20.52 17.74
C MET A 353 40.12 -21.02 19.17
N THR A 354 38.87 -21.37 19.49
CA THR A 354 38.51 -22.09 20.71
C THR A 354 38.12 -23.54 20.41
N GLY A 355 38.19 -24.37 21.43
CA GLY A 355 37.60 -25.68 21.42
C GLY A 355 37.69 -26.36 22.77
N HIS A 356 37.39 -27.65 22.78
CA HIS A 356 37.51 -28.50 23.96
C HIS A 356 38.15 -29.83 23.59
N SER A 357 38.85 -30.43 24.55
CA SER A 357 39.55 -31.71 24.43
C SER A 357 38.91 -32.71 25.38
N ARG A 358 38.56 -33.92 24.91
CA ARG A 358 38.10 -35.02 25.77
C ARG A 358 39.21 -36.06 25.95
N ASN A 359 39.75 -36.16 27.16
CA ASN A 359 40.86 -37.08 27.45
C ASN A 359 40.42 -38.48 27.87
N HIS A 360 40.14 -39.37 26.89
CA HIS A 360 39.66 -40.73 27.17
C HIS A 360 40.59 -41.61 28.04
N GLN A 361 41.84 -41.22 28.30
CA GLN A 361 42.79 -42.02 29.07
C GLN A 361 42.82 -41.70 30.57
N ILE A 362 42.34 -40.52 31.00
CA ILE A 362 42.51 -40.03 32.38
C ILE A 362 41.16 -39.67 33.04
N SER A 363 40.24 -39.01 32.34
CA SER A 363 38.86 -38.76 32.80
C SER A 363 37.91 -38.54 31.62
N SER A 364 36.60 -38.70 31.81
CA SER A 364 35.63 -38.38 30.76
C SER A 364 35.40 -36.87 30.58
N ASP A 365 36.23 -36.03 31.20
CA ASP A 365 35.98 -34.60 31.32
C ASP A 365 36.52 -33.85 30.08
N GLU A 366 35.88 -32.72 29.78
CA GLU A 366 36.22 -31.88 28.62
C GLU A 366 36.96 -30.64 29.07
N ASP A 367 38.19 -30.44 28.61
CA ASP A 367 39.01 -29.28 28.96
C ASP A 367 38.99 -28.24 27.83
N ALA A 368 38.66 -26.99 28.15
CA ALA A 368 38.68 -25.91 27.17
C ALA A 368 40.10 -25.53 26.75
N TRP A 369 40.26 -25.11 25.50
CA TRP A 369 41.52 -24.54 25.01
C TRP A 369 41.30 -23.38 24.05
N ILE A 370 42.32 -22.53 23.96
CA ILE A 370 42.42 -21.42 23.00
C ILE A 370 43.74 -21.57 22.25
N LEU A 371 43.68 -21.41 20.92
CA LEU A 371 44.81 -21.60 20.01
C LEU A 371 44.95 -20.37 19.11
N LYS A 372 46.11 -19.70 19.15
CA LYS A 372 46.46 -18.64 18.21
C LYS A 372 47.37 -19.18 17.11
N LEU A 373 47.04 -18.79 15.89
CA LEU A 373 47.69 -19.19 14.66
C LEU A 373 48.18 -17.95 13.90
N ASP A 374 49.27 -18.13 13.16
CA ASP A 374 49.75 -17.15 12.19
C ASP A 374 48.93 -17.19 10.88
N ALA A 375 49.25 -16.31 9.93
CA ALA A 375 48.59 -16.24 8.62
C ALA A 375 48.73 -17.51 7.76
N ASN A 376 49.68 -18.40 8.10
CA ASN A 376 49.91 -19.68 7.41
C ASN A 376 49.24 -20.87 8.10
N GLY A 377 48.53 -20.63 9.21
CA GLY A 377 47.90 -21.66 10.04
C GLY A 377 48.87 -22.37 10.99
N ASP A 378 50.07 -21.83 11.19
CA ASP A 378 51.05 -22.41 12.10
C ASP A 378 50.82 -21.88 13.53
N VAL A 379 51.02 -22.73 14.54
CA VAL A 379 50.73 -22.39 15.94
C VAL A 379 51.71 -21.36 16.49
N GLU A 380 51.18 -20.24 16.98
CA GLU A 380 51.96 -19.25 17.73
C GLU A 380 51.96 -19.59 19.22
N TRP A 381 50.78 -19.84 19.78
CA TRP A 381 50.62 -20.31 21.16
C TRP A 381 49.31 -21.09 21.35
N LYS A 382 49.31 -21.99 22.34
CA LYS A 382 48.12 -22.73 22.82
C LYS A 382 48.00 -22.55 24.32
N LYS A 383 46.78 -22.35 24.78
CA LYS A 383 46.42 -22.33 26.20
C LYS A 383 45.37 -23.38 26.47
N ASN A 384 45.60 -24.22 27.48
CA ASN A 384 44.63 -25.21 27.94
C ASN A 384 44.17 -24.83 29.35
N PHE A 385 42.90 -25.09 29.65
CA PHE A 385 42.26 -24.85 30.93
C PHE A 385 41.92 -26.21 31.55
N ASN A 386 42.94 -26.84 32.14
CA ASN A 386 42.86 -28.22 32.65
C ASN A 386 42.26 -28.26 34.06
N SER A 387 40.93 -28.19 34.19
CA SER A 387 40.26 -28.27 35.48
C SER A 387 39.92 -29.72 35.86
N SER A 388 39.29 -29.94 37.02
CA SER A 388 38.77 -31.27 37.39
C SER A 388 37.37 -31.59 36.85
N LYS A 389 36.75 -30.72 36.03
CA LYS A 389 35.44 -30.94 35.41
C LYS A 389 35.37 -30.32 34.01
N ASN A 390 34.19 -30.38 33.36
CA ASN A 390 34.01 -29.91 32.00
C ASN A 390 34.02 -28.37 31.88
N GLU A 391 34.84 -27.87 30.97
CA GLU A 391 34.82 -26.51 30.45
C GLU A 391 34.70 -26.54 28.93
N ILE A 392 33.80 -25.71 28.40
CA ILE A 392 33.68 -25.49 26.97
C ILE A 392 33.70 -24.00 26.71
N LEU A 393 34.47 -23.59 25.69
CA LEU A 393 34.42 -22.24 25.13
C LEU A 393 33.75 -22.30 23.76
N PHE A 394 32.75 -21.45 23.56
CA PHE A 394 31.94 -21.43 22.35
C PHE A 394 32.35 -20.33 21.37
N GLU A 395 32.88 -19.20 21.84
CA GLU A 395 33.20 -18.05 21.00
C GLU A 395 34.48 -17.35 21.48
N VAL A 396 35.24 -16.77 20.55
CA VAL A 396 36.45 -15.99 20.83
C VAL A 396 36.62 -14.84 19.83
N GLN A 397 36.91 -13.65 20.34
CA GLN A 397 37.16 -12.47 19.51
C GLN A 397 38.37 -11.67 19.99
N GLU A 398 39.07 -11.04 19.05
CA GLU A 398 40.09 -10.04 19.36
C GLU A 398 39.44 -8.76 19.91
N THR A 399 40.06 -8.16 20.93
CA THR A 399 39.57 -6.90 21.51
C THR A 399 40.13 -5.68 20.77
N VAL A 400 39.41 -4.55 20.81
CA VAL A 400 39.82 -3.29 20.16
C VAL A 400 41.17 -2.76 20.66
N GLU A 401 41.51 -3.06 21.90
CA GLU A 401 42.75 -2.63 22.56
C GLU A 401 43.93 -3.60 22.42
N GLY A 402 43.69 -4.74 21.74
CA GLY A 402 44.62 -5.86 21.66
C GLY A 402 44.42 -6.87 22.79
N GLY A 403 44.56 -8.14 22.45
CA GLY A 403 44.20 -9.26 23.33
C GLY A 403 42.94 -9.97 22.84
N TYR A 404 42.40 -10.88 23.66
CA TYR A 404 41.32 -11.77 23.26
C TYR A 404 40.28 -11.92 24.38
N LEU A 405 39.01 -12.02 23.99
CA LEU A 405 37.90 -12.38 24.87
C LEU A 405 37.34 -13.71 24.41
N ALA A 406 37.07 -14.62 25.35
CA ALA A 406 36.41 -15.89 25.09
C ALA A 406 35.29 -16.13 26.10
N VAL A 407 34.24 -16.81 25.65
CA VAL A 407 33.06 -17.11 26.47
C VAL A 407 32.63 -18.56 26.34
N GLY A 408 31.95 -19.06 27.37
CA GLY A 408 31.50 -20.43 27.44
C GLY A 408 30.86 -20.76 28.78
N TYR A 409 31.15 -21.96 29.28
CA TYR A 409 30.74 -22.39 30.61
C TYR A 409 31.82 -23.21 31.33
N THR A 410 31.66 -23.35 32.64
CA THR A 410 32.45 -24.25 33.49
C THR A 410 31.58 -25.02 34.48
N TYR A 411 31.95 -26.26 34.77
CA TYR A 411 31.40 -27.07 35.86
C TYR A 411 32.29 -27.10 37.12
N SER A 412 33.48 -26.50 37.03
CA SER A 412 34.53 -26.71 38.01
C SER A 412 34.28 -25.99 39.33
N SER A 413 34.48 -26.73 40.42
CA SER A 413 34.34 -26.24 41.79
C SER A 413 35.64 -26.36 42.58
N ASP A 414 36.77 -26.59 41.90
CA ASP A 414 38.08 -26.86 42.52
C ASP A 414 38.97 -25.62 42.69
N GLY A 415 38.54 -24.47 42.16
CA GLY A 415 39.25 -23.20 42.24
C GLY A 415 40.36 -22.99 41.21
N THR A 416 40.49 -23.88 40.20
CA THR A 416 41.36 -23.68 39.02
C THR A 416 40.78 -22.67 38.02
N VAL A 417 39.46 -22.53 38.04
CA VAL A 417 38.64 -21.46 37.45
C VAL A 417 37.71 -20.90 38.56
N PRO A 418 37.01 -19.76 38.37
CA PRO A 418 36.20 -19.17 39.44
C PRO A 418 35.12 -20.14 39.97
N VAL A 419 34.96 -20.21 41.30
CA VAL A 419 34.23 -21.28 42.00
C VAL A 419 32.75 -21.33 41.62
N ASN A 420 32.32 -22.49 41.14
CA ASN A 420 30.92 -22.85 40.83
C ASN A 420 30.13 -23.33 42.06
N GLN A 421 28.80 -23.10 42.07
CA GLN A 421 27.91 -23.49 43.19
C GLN A 421 27.20 -24.85 43.09
N VAL A 422 27.26 -25.60 41.97
CA VAL A 422 27.00 -27.06 41.77
C VAL A 422 26.63 -27.40 40.29
N ASN A 423 26.14 -26.44 39.48
CA ASN A 423 25.59 -26.64 38.13
C ASN A 423 26.54 -26.16 37.01
N MET A 424 26.07 -25.87 35.79
CA MET A 424 26.89 -25.25 34.73
C MET A 424 26.86 -23.73 34.95
N ASP A 425 28.00 -23.05 35.02
CA ASP A 425 28.04 -21.59 35.22
C ASP A 425 28.66 -20.91 34.00
N ALA A 426 28.09 -19.76 33.60
CA ALA A 426 28.57 -19.03 32.43
C ALA A 426 29.95 -18.42 32.71
N TRP A 427 30.88 -18.54 31.77
CA TRP A 427 32.29 -18.20 31.96
C TRP A 427 32.79 -17.21 30.91
N ILE A 428 33.53 -16.20 31.36
CA ILE A 428 34.16 -15.16 30.54
C ILE A 428 35.65 -15.12 30.87
N ILE A 429 36.50 -15.11 29.85
CA ILE A 429 37.95 -15.04 29.96
C ILE A 429 38.45 -13.88 29.12
N LYS A 430 39.30 -13.04 29.72
CA LYS A 430 40.07 -12.03 29.01
C LYS A 430 41.55 -12.36 29.02
N LEU A 431 42.16 -12.31 27.85
CA LEU A 431 43.57 -12.56 27.60
C LEU A 431 44.26 -11.32 27.04
N ASP A 432 45.54 -11.16 27.36
CA ASP A 432 46.41 -10.22 26.65
C ASP A 432 46.81 -10.76 25.25
N SER A 433 47.53 -9.96 24.47
CA SER A 433 47.98 -10.34 23.12
C SER A 433 48.90 -11.57 23.09
N ASP A 434 49.57 -11.88 24.21
CA ASP A 434 50.48 -13.01 24.36
C ASP A 434 49.76 -14.28 24.88
N GLY A 435 48.44 -14.21 25.12
CA GLY A 435 47.62 -15.31 25.62
C GLY A 435 47.63 -15.48 27.15
N ASN A 436 48.22 -14.56 27.92
CA ASN A 436 48.16 -14.63 29.38
C ASN A 436 46.79 -14.17 29.88
N THR A 437 46.29 -14.76 30.97
CA THR A 437 44.99 -14.36 31.55
C THR A 437 45.15 -13.00 32.23
N GLU A 438 44.38 -12.01 31.79
CA GLU A 438 44.24 -10.74 32.51
C GLU A 438 43.25 -10.89 33.66
N TRP A 439 42.08 -11.43 33.35
CA TRP A 439 41.05 -11.79 34.32
C TRP A 439 40.10 -12.83 33.73
N GLU A 440 39.40 -13.52 34.62
CA GLU A 440 38.33 -14.47 34.30
C GLU A 440 37.20 -14.29 35.30
N LYS A 441 35.96 -14.52 34.86
CA LYS A 441 34.77 -14.32 35.69
C LYS A 441 33.72 -15.37 35.37
N THR A 442 33.09 -15.89 36.42
CA THR A 442 31.84 -16.65 36.29
C THR A 442 30.66 -15.73 36.58
N ILE A 443 29.61 -15.88 35.78
CA ILE A 443 28.30 -15.27 35.99
C ILE A 443 27.35 -16.44 36.22
N ALA A 444 26.70 -16.48 37.39
CA ALA A 444 26.00 -17.68 37.84
C ALA A 444 24.79 -17.36 38.69
N GLY A 445 23.78 -18.23 38.60
CA GLY A 445 22.74 -18.40 39.60
C GLY A 445 22.79 -19.78 40.23
N THR A 446 21.66 -20.28 40.71
CA THR A 446 21.56 -21.60 41.35
C THR A 446 21.41 -22.76 40.37
N LYS A 447 21.15 -22.50 39.09
CA LYS A 447 20.91 -23.50 38.03
C LYS A 447 21.95 -23.34 36.91
N SER A 448 21.74 -24.05 35.79
CA SER A 448 22.66 -24.07 34.67
C SER A 448 22.55 -22.79 33.82
N ASP A 449 23.69 -22.18 33.54
CA ASP A 449 23.85 -20.93 32.81
C ASP A 449 25.04 -21.06 31.84
N MET A 450 24.93 -20.53 30.62
CA MET A 450 26.02 -20.52 29.64
C MET A 450 26.01 -19.27 28.77
N PHE A 451 27.18 -18.87 28.27
CA PHE A 451 27.31 -17.94 27.15
C PHE A 451 27.80 -18.67 25.92
N SER A 452 27.17 -18.40 24.78
CA SER A 452 27.41 -19.05 23.48
C SER A 452 27.92 -18.05 22.45
N GLY A 453 27.48 -16.79 22.55
CA GLY A 453 27.82 -15.72 21.61
C GLY A 453 28.55 -14.57 22.29
N LEU A 454 29.42 -13.90 21.54
CA LEU A 454 30.22 -12.77 22.00
C LEU A 454 30.44 -11.80 20.83
N VAL A 455 30.28 -10.50 21.10
CA VAL A 455 30.67 -9.41 20.18
C VAL A 455 31.42 -8.32 20.93
N THR A 456 32.56 -7.89 20.43
CA THR A 456 33.26 -6.71 20.96
C THR A 456 32.62 -5.40 20.47
N THR A 457 32.64 -4.36 21.31
CA THR A 457 32.05 -3.06 21.00
C THR A 457 33.12 -1.97 20.86
N GLU A 458 32.84 -0.93 20.07
CA GLU A 458 33.79 0.15 19.75
C GLU A 458 34.23 0.98 20.96
N ASP A 459 33.42 0.99 22.01
CA ASP A 459 33.75 1.60 23.30
C ASP A 459 34.77 0.78 24.12
N GLY A 460 35.26 -0.34 23.58
CA GLY A 460 36.16 -1.28 24.22
C GLY A 460 35.46 -2.29 25.13
N GLY A 461 34.14 -2.22 25.27
CA GLY A 461 33.36 -3.25 25.98
C GLY A 461 33.04 -4.46 25.11
N PHE A 462 32.11 -5.29 25.58
CA PHE A 462 31.65 -6.46 24.85
C PHE A 462 30.23 -6.87 25.27
N ILE A 463 29.53 -7.54 24.37
CA ILE A 463 28.21 -8.14 24.61
C ILE A 463 28.34 -9.64 24.51
N VAL A 464 27.64 -10.33 25.40
CA VAL A 464 27.50 -11.78 25.37
C VAL A 464 26.03 -12.15 25.25
N SER A 465 25.77 -13.24 24.54
CA SER A 465 24.47 -13.89 24.49
C SER A 465 24.58 -15.33 24.99
N GLY A 466 23.52 -15.85 25.58
CA GLY A 466 23.48 -17.22 26.08
C GLY A 466 22.14 -17.57 26.70
N SER A 467 22.12 -18.64 27.48
CA SER A 467 20.89 -19.15 28.10
C SER A 467 21.09 -19.40 29.59
N SER A 468 20.05 -19.13 30.36
CA SER A 468 20.07 -19.27 31.82
C SER A 468 18.80 -19.94 32.31
N ALA A 469 18.96 -21.04 33.02
CA ALA A 469 17.90 -21.67 33.78
C ALA A 469 17.71 -21.02 35.17
N SER A 470 18.64 -20.17 35.59
CA SER A 470 18.65 -19.51 36.90
C SER A 470 17.63 -18.38 36.99
N SER A 471 17.15 -18.12 38.21
CA SER A 471 16.21 -17.01 38.51
C SER A 471 16.65 -16.24 39.75
N ASP A 472 17.93 -16.30 40.08
CA ASP A 472 18.55 -15.65 41.22
C ASP A 472 19.99 -15.18 40.95
N SER A 473 20.54 -14.46 41.92
CA SER A 473 21.88 -13.85 41.86
C SER A 473 22.03 -12.91 40.66
N ASP A 474 22.82 -13.31 39.65
CA ASP A 474 23.11 -12.48 38.49
C ASP A 474 22.02 -12.55 37.40
N PHE A 475 21.14 -13.56 37.49
CA PHE A 475 20.03 -13.83 36.58
C PHE A 475 18.69 -13.68 37.33
N THR A 476 18.14 -12.47 37.38
CA THR A 476 17.05 -12.16 38.34
C THR A 476 15.66 -12.63 37.92
N GLU A 477 15.46 -13.06 36.67
CA GLU A 477 14.14 -13.31 36.07
C GLU A 477 14.26 -14.48 35.07
N ASN A 478 13.55 -15.58 35.31
CA ASN A 478 13.38 -16.71 34.38
C ASN A 478 11.93 -17.18 34.46
N TYR A 479 11.27 -17.31 33.31
CA TYR A 479 9.85 -17.61 33.20
C TYR A 479 9.55 -19.07 32.83
N GLY A 480 10.57 -19.89 32.56
CA GLY A 480 10.43 -21.26 32.06
C GLY A 480 11.55 -22.21 32.49
N LEU A 481 12.02 -23.01 31.53
CA LEU A 481 13.12 -23.95 31.72
C LEU A 481 14.45 -23.21 31.72
N ASP A 482 14.72 -22.49 30.63
CA ASP A 482 15.86 -21.62 30.41
C ASP A 482 15.48 -20.52 29.43
N ASP A 483 15.86 -19.29 29.75
CA ASP A 483 15.55 -18.10 28.95
C ASP A 483 16.81 -17.59 28.23
N MET A 484 16.64 -16.86 27.13
CA MET A 484 17.75 -16.17 26.46
C MET A 484 18.20 -14.97 27.26
N TRP A 485 19.51 -14.79 27.40
CA TRP A 485 20.12 -13.65 28.07
C TRP A 485 21.12 -12.95 27.18
N VAL A 486 21.05 -11.62 27.16
CA VAL A 486 21.99 -10.74 26.46
C VAL A 486 22.52 -9.73 27.48
N ILE A 487 23.84 -9.67 27.65
CA ILE A 487 24.46 -8.84 28.70
C ILE A 487 25.58 -8.01 28.10
N LYS A 488 25.54 -6.69 28.32
CA LYS A 488 26.65 -5.78 28.01
C LYS A 488 27.56 -5.63 29.20
N PHE A 489 28.84 -5.76 28.94
CA PHE A 489 29.92 -5.46 29.86
C PHE A 489 30.77 -4.30 29.35
N ASP A 490 31.35 -3.56 30.29
CA ASP A 490 32.46 -2.67 29.98
C ASP A 490 33.77 -3.47 29.80
N ASN A 491 34.83 -2.77 29.44
CA ASN A 491 36.14 -3.39 29.21
C ASN A 491 36.77 -4.07 30.45
N HIS A 492 36.28 -3.74 31.66
CA HIS A 492 36.74 -4.34 32.92
C HIS A 492 35.82 -5.48 33.38
N GLY A 493 34.87 -5.89 32.55
CA GLY A 493 33.90 -6.95 32.86
C GLY A 493 32.84 -6.51 33.88
N ILE A 494 32.56 -5.21 34.01
CA ILE A 494 31.46 -4.70 34.84
C ILE A 494 30.18 -4.66 34.00
N LYS A 495 29.11 -5.29 34.48
CA LYS A 495 27.80 -5.30 33.81
C LYS A 495 27.25 -3.88 33.69
N GLN A 496 26.93 -3.48 32.46
CA GLN A 496 26.31 -2.18 32.15
C GLN A 496 24.78 -2.31 32.06
N TRP A 497 24.31 -3.30 31.31
CA TRP A 497 22.89 -3.65 31.20
C TRP A 497 22.74 -5.14 30.89
N SER A 498 21.55 -5.67 31.11
CA SER A 498 21.17 -7.03 30.74
C SER A 498 19.72 -7.06 30.28
N THR A 499 19.47 -7.86 29.27
CA THR A 499 18.15 -8.11 28.68
C THR A 499 17.93 -9.62 28.70
N HIS A 500 16.75 -10.04 29.08
CA HIS A 500 16.33 -11.44 29.03
C HIS A 500 15.09 -11.55 28.14
N LEU A 501 14.88 -12.73 27.58
CA LEU A 501 13.79 -13.01 26.65
C LEU A 501 13.41 -14.48 26.82
N GLY A 502 12.15 -14.74 27.17
CA GLY A 502 11.70 -16.11 27.41
C GLY A 502 10.20 -16.23 27.65
N GLY A 503 9.76 -17.47 27.75
CA GLY A 503 8.39 -17.90 28.02
C GLY A 503 8.36 -19.07 29.00
N SER A 504 7.33 -19.91 28.92
CA SER A 504 7.21 -21.09 29.79
C SER A 504 8.10 -22.27 29.39
N GLY A 505 8.68 -22.22 28.19
CA GLY A 505 9.49 -23.25 27.55
C GLY A 505 11.01 -23.05 27.71
N SER A 506 11.76 -23.49 26.70
CA SER A 506 13.21 -23.39 26.59
C SER A 506 13.57 -22.45 25.44
N GLU A 507 14.33 -21.40 25.73
CA GLU A 507 14.81 -20.40 24.78
C GLU A 507 16.33 -20.37 24.76
N GLN A 508 16.89 -20.76 23.62
CA GLN A 508 18.33 -20.86 23.45
C GLN A 508 18.88 -19.73 22.61
N ALA A 509 19.91 -19.03 23.11
CA ALA A 509 20.68 -18.11 22.29
C ALA A 509 21.95 -18.82 21.83
N PHE A 510 22.17 -18.94 20.53
CA PHE A 510 23.37 -19.53 19.95
C PHE A 510 24.20 -18.55 19.13
N GLY A 511 23.53 -17.64 18.42
CA GLY A 511 24.18 -16.64 17.58
C GLY A 511 23.92 -15.22 18.07
N ILE A 512 24.92 -14.36 17.92
CA ILE A 512 24.79 -12.91 18.06
C ILE A 512 25.59 -12.23 16.95
N LEU A 513 25.00 -11.20 16.35
CA LEU A 513 25.60 -10.40 15.29
C LEU A 513 25.43 -8.92 15.63
N LYS A 514 26.51 -8.14 15.57
CA LYS A 514 26.44 -6.67 15.63
C LYS A 514 26.14 -6.15 14.23
N MET A 515 25.17 -5.23 14.15
CA MET A 515 24.76 -4.56 12.93
C MET A 515 25.42 -3.17 12.82
N ASP A 516 25.52 -2.61 11.61
CA ASP A 516 26.08 -1.28 11.35
C ASP A 516 25.32 -0.13 12.06
N ASP A 517 24.03 -0.33 12.36
CA ASP A 517 23.23 0.62 13.13
C ASP A 517 23.60 0.68 14.63
N GLY A 518 24.47 -0.23 15.07
CA GLY A 518 24.93 -0.37 16.45
C GLY A 518 24.08 -1.27 17.33
N GLY A 519 22.97 -1.82 16.82
CA GLY A 519 22.19 -2.86 17.49
C GLY A 519 22.69 -4.27 17.18
N PHE A 520 21.97 -5.27 17.69
CA PHE A 520 22.39 -6.66 17.72
C PHE A 520 21.26 -7.60 17.34
N ILE A 521 21.53 -8.54 16.44
CA ILE A 521 20.65 -9.67 16.13
C ILE A 521 21.06 -10.84 17.02
N ILE A 522 20.09 -11.51 17.63
CA ILE A 522 20.27 -12.71 18.44
C ILE A 522 19.37 -13.79 17.87
N VAL A 523 19.91 -15.00 17.73
CA VAL A 523 19.17 -16.14 17.21
C VAL A 523 19.33 -17.40 18.05
N GLY A 524 18.30 -18.22 18.02
CA GLY A 524 18.34 -19.62 18.41
C GLY A 524 16.93 -20.19 18.59
N PRO A 525 16.80 -21.48 18.95
CA PRO A 525 15.52 -22.16 18.99
C PRO A 525 14.69 -21.80 20.24
N THR A 526 13.36 -21.85 20.10
CA THR A 526 12.41 -21.72 21.21
C THR A 526 11.37 -22.83 21.18
N THR A 527 10.98 -23.33 22.35
CA THR A 527 9.81 -24.21 22.51
C THR A 527 8.59 -23.46 23.06
N SER A 528 8.72 -22.19 23.44
CA SER A 528 7.66 -21.44 24.11
C SER A 528 6.55 -21.04 23.16
N THR A 529 5.32 -21.13 23.66
CA THR A 529 4.13 -20.61 22.98
C THR A 529 3.56 -19.38 23.68
N ASP A 530 4.33 -18.75 24.58
CA ASP A 530 3.91 -17.66 25.42
C ASP A 530 5.10 -16.78 25.87
N GLY A 531 4.83 -15.84 26.78
CA GLY A 531 5.85 -14.94 27.32
C GLY A 531 6.33 -13.89 26.32
N ASP A 532 7.59 -13.52 26.48
CA ASP A 532 8.22 -12.42 25.76
C ASP A 532 8.87 -12.86 24.44
N ILE A 533 8.78 -14.14 24.04
CA ILE A 533 9.37 -14.64 22.79
C ILE A 533 8.35 -14.87 21.66
N GLY A 534 7.11 -15.31 21.94
CA GLY A 534 6.04 -15.44 20.94
C GLY A 534 5.36 -16.83 20.93
N GLU A 535 4.60 -17.15 19.88
CA GLU A 535 3.94 -18.46 19.71
C GLU A 535 4.76 -19.38 18.77
N ASN A 536 5.45 -20.38 19.33
CA ASN A 536 5.99 -21.54 18.58
C ASN A 536 4.86 -22.41 17.99
N ASN A 537 5.01 -22.86 16.75
CA ASN A 537 4.03 -23.66 16.00
C ASN A 537 4.47 -25.12 15.75
N GLY A 538 5.67 -25.50 16.19
CA GLY A 538 6.25 -26.83 16.06
C GLY A 538 6.87 -27.36 17.36
N ASP A 539 7.87 -28.25 17.22
CA ASP A 539 8.63 -28.77 18.36
C ASP A 539 9.65 -27.72 18.84
N TYR A 540 10.38 -27.12 17.89
CA TYR A 540 11.19 -25.92 18.10
C TYR A 540 11.05 -25.01 16.88
N ASP A 541 10.83 -23.72 17.11
CA ASP A 541 10.88 -22.71 16.05
C ASP A 541 12.10 -21.81 16.25
N ALA A 542 12.55 -21.15 15.17
CA ALA A 542 13.66 -20.22 15.24
C ALA A 542 13.21 -18.85 15.78
N ALA A 543 13.74 -18.45 16.93
CA ALA A 543 13.63 -17.10 17.44
C ALA A 543 14.74 -16.22 16.85
N VAL A 544 14.33 -15.09 16.26
CA VAL A 544 15.20 -14.05 15.72
C VAL A 544 14.83 -12.74 16.40
N ILE A 545 15.77 -12.13 17.13
CA ILE A 545 15.49 -10.97 17.97
C ILE A 545 16.48 -9.86 17.70
N LYS A 546 15.99 -8.63 17.53
CA LYS A 546 16.82 -7.43 17.46
C LYS A 546 16.78 -6.67 18.78
N ILE A 547 17.96 -6.32 19.26
CA ILE A 547 18.15 -5.47 20.45
C ILE A 547 18.95 -4.23 20.04
N SER A 548 18.54 -3.08 20.55
CA SER A 548 19.24 -1.80 20.36
C SER A 548 20.60 -1.76 21.08
N ALA A 549 21.41 -0.75 20.75
CA ALA A 549 22.70 -0.51 21.40
C ALA A 549 22.63 -0.36 22.94
N VAL A 550 21.45 -0.01 23.47
CA VAL A 550 21.20 0.24 24.90
C VAL A 550 20.51 -0.93 25.62
N GLY A 551 20.26 -2.05 24.92
CA GLY A 551 19.65 -3.25 25.51
C GLY A 551 18.12 -3.31 25.41
N GLU A 552 17.46 -2.34 24.76
CA GLU A 552 16.01 -2.40 24.52
C GLU A 552 15.70 -3.27 23.30
N VAL A 553 14.74 -4.19 23.44
CA VAL A 553 14.26 -5.06 22.34
C VAL A 553 13.54 -4.20 21.32
N GLU A 554 13.98 -4.25 20.05
CA GLU A 554 13.39 -3.48 18.94
C GLU A 554 12.28 -4.26 18.26
N TRP A 555 12.51 -5.55 17.99
CA TRP A 555 11.51 -6.49 17.48
C TRP A 555 11.97 -7.93 17.72
N LYS A 556 11.03 -8.88 17.61
CA LYS A 556 11.26 -10.31 17.72
C LYS A 556 10.43 -11.05 16.68
N LYS A 557 10.94 -12.13 16.13
CA LYS A 557 10.29 -12.92 15.09
C LYS A 557 10.52 -14.39 15.36
N ILE A 558 9.44 -15.16 15.44
CA ILE A 558 9.49 -16.61 15.51
C ILE A 558 9.16 -17.14 14.12
N ILE A 559 10.00 -18.02 13.61
CA ILE A 559 9.95 -18.52 12.23
C ILE A 559 10.06 -20.03 12.28
N GLY A 560 9.07 -20.71 11.73
CA GLY A 560 9.10 -22.17 11.66
C GLY A 560 7.83 -22.77 11.06
N GLY A 561 7.75 -24.09 11.17
CA GLY A 561 6.71 -24.93 10.62
C GLY A 561 6.13 -25.87 11.67
N SER A 562 5.69 -27.04 11.21
CA SER A 562 5.08 -28.04 12.09
C SER A 562 6.09 -28.94 12.81
N ASN A 563 7.36 -28.94 12.39
CA ASN A 563 8.44 -29.76 12.96
C ASN A 563 9.52 -28.90 13.64
N GLU A 564 10.81 -29.24 13.48
CA GLU A 564 11.93 -28.60 14.17
C GLU A 564 12.71 -27.65 13.25
N GLU A 565 12.82 -26.38 13.65
CA GLU A 565 13.73 -25.38 13.10
C GLU A 565 14.81 -25.02 14.11
N TRP A 566 16.01 -25.55 13.86
CA TRP A 566 17.13 -25.38 14.78
C TRP A 566 18.17 -24.43 14.16
N VAL A 567 18.13 -23.18 14.59
CA VAL A 567 19.13 -22.16 14.21
C VAL A 567 20.31 -22.22 15.15
N VAL A 568 21.51 -22.07 14.59
CA VAL A 568 22.79 -22.13 15.30
C VAL A 568 23.50 -20.77 15.25
N SER A 569 24.82 -20.73 15.42
CA SER A 569 25.56 -19.46 15.55
C SER A 569 25.81 -18.71 14.23
N GLY A 570 25.56 -19.33 13.08
CA GLY A 570 25.84 -18.74 11.77
C GLY A 570 24.95 -17.53 11.44
N LEU A 571 25.55 -16.35 11.49
CA LEU A 571 24.95 -15.07 11.17
C LEU A 571 25.97 -14.17 10.50
N ASP A 572 25.54 -13.42 9.48
CA ASP A 572 26.37 -12.36 8.91
C ASP A 572 25.52 -11.17 8.43
N GLN A 573 26.09 -9.97 8.55
CA GLN A 573 25.42 -8.76 8.10
C GLN A 573 25.61 -8.63 6.59
N THR A 574 24.52 -8.34 5.87
CA THR A 574 24.59 -8.23 4.43
C THR A 574 24.87 -6.81 3.94
N LEU A 575 25.50 -6.68 2.76
CA LEU A 575 25.92 -5.41 2.13
C LEU A 575 24.77 -4.41 1.90
N ASP A 576 23.54 -4.89 1.84
CA ASP A 576 22.31 -4.09 1.74
C ASP A 576 21.77 -3.61 3.10
N GLY A 577 22.50 -3.87 4.19
CA GLY A 577 22.13 -3.54 5.57
C GLY A 577 21.25 -4.58 6.27
N GLY A 578 20.85 -5.65 5.58
CA GLY A 578 20.14 -6.80 6.15
C GLY A 578 21.07 -7.76 6.88
N PHE A 579 20.59 -8.99 7.08
CA PHE A 579 21.39 -10.09 7.60
C PHE A 579 20.97 -11.41 6.97
N VAL A 580 21.85 -12.40 7.07
CA VAL A 580 21.58 -13.79 6.70
C VAL A 580 21.79 -14.68 7.91
N MET A 581 20.95 -15.70 8.05
CA MET A 581 21.07 -16.72 9.08
C MET A 581 21.08 -18.11 8.47
N ILE A 582 21.64 -19.06 9.22
CA ILE A 582 21.66 -20.46 8.84
C ILE A 582 21.33 -21.39 10.02
N GLY A 583 20.66 -22.50 9.71
CA GLY A 583 20.37 -23.57 10.64
C GLY A 583 20.02 -24.87 9.92
N ARG A 584 19.13 -25.65 10.54
CA ARG A 584 18.46 -26.80 9.93
C ARG A 584 16.94 -26.66 10.04
N THR A 585 16.21 -27.27 9.11
CA THR A 585 14.76 -27.38 9.15
C THR A 585 14.33 -28.82 8.87
N GLU A 586 13.37 -29.31 9.64
CA GLU A 586 12.66 -30.59 9.40
C GLU A 586 11.25 -30.33 8.84
N SER A 587 10.89 -29.06 8.64
CA SER A 587 9.58 -28.65 8.16
C SER A 587 9.58 -28.36 6.65
N SER A 588 8.42 -28.55 6.04
CA SER A 588 8.14 -28.15 4.66
C SER A 588 6.86 -27.31 4.57
N ASP A 589 6.49 -26.67 5.68
CA ASP A 589 5.26 -25.90 5.86
C ASP A 589 5.48 -24.71 6.84
N GLY A 590 4.42 -23.97 7.13
CA GLY A 590 4.50 -22.74 7.93
C GLY A 590 5.23 -21.62 7.19
N ASP A 591 6.27 -21.07 7.83
CA ASP A 591 7.15 -20.04 7.27
C ASP A 591 8.29 -20.64 6.41
N ILE A 592 8.39 -21.97 6.33
CA ILE A 592 9.35 -22.67 5.49
C ILE A 592 8.75 -22.88 4.09
N THR A 593 9.35 -22.24 3.09
CA THR A 593 8.80 -22.21 1.72
C THR A 593 9.40 -23.22 0.76
N ASN A 594 10.52 -23.84 1.13
CA ASN A 594 11.23 -24.83 0.33
C ASN A 594 10.93 -26.25 0.85
N GLU A 595 10.84 -27.23 -0.06
CA GLU A 595 10.72 -28.64 0.32
C GLU A 595 12.05 -29.12 0.95
N THR A 596 11.96 -30.09 1.86
CA THR A 596 13.12 -30.82 2.37
C THR A 596 13.39 -32.07 1.52
N GLU A 597 14.65 -32.37 1.24
CA GLU A 597 15.06 -33.57 0.51
C GLU A 597 15.29 -34.78 1.43
N GLY A 598 15.54 -34.53 2.73
CA GLY A 598 15.76 -35.53 3.76
C GLY A 598 14.94 -35.31 5.05
N PRO A 599 15.29 -36.03 6.15
CA PRO A 599 14.74 -35.77 7.48
C PRO A 599 15.06 -34.37 8.03
N ALA A 600 16.17 -33.76 7.63
CA ALA A 600 16.52 -32.39 7.99
C ALA A 600 17.45 -31.81 6.91
N ASP A 601 17.18 -30.59 6.48
CA ASP A 601 17.99 -29.89 5.47
C ASP A 601 18.65 -28.65 6.08
N ILE A 602 19.78 -28.25 5.51
CA ILE A 602 20.41 -26.96 5.80
C ILE A 602 19.46 -25.86 5.37
N TRP A 603 19.07 -25.00 6.31
CA TRP A 603 18.14 -23.91 6.07
C TRP A 603 18.83 -22.57 6.13
N ILE A 604 18.86 -21.85 5.00
CA ILE A 604 19.43 -20.51 4.89
C ILE A 604 18.31 -19.52 4.64
N THR A 605 18.28 -18.44 5.43
CA THR A 605 17.29 -17.38 5.29
C THR A 605 17.97 -16.02 5.27
N LYS A 606 17.68 -15.23 4.22
CA LYS A 606 18.09 -13.82 4.15
C LYS A 606 16.96 -12.89 4.54
N PHE A 607 17.27 -11.94 5.39
CA PHE A 607 16.39 -10.87 5.81
C PHE A 607 16.76 -9.55 5.13
N SER A 608 15.77 -8.67 4.97
CA SER A 608 15.98 -7.28 4.61
C SER A 608 16.65 -6.51 5.75
N ALA A 609 17.26 -5.37 5.44
CA ALA A 609 17.61 -4.38 6.46
C ALA A 609 16.40 -4.02 7.32
N ASP A 610 16.59 -3.97 8.62
CA ASP A 610 15.63 -3.37 9.54
C ASP A 610 15.47 -1.89 9.17
N GLY A 611 14.23 -1.40 9.13
CA GLY A 611 14.02 0.04 9.22
C GLY A 611 14.29 0.89 7.99
N TYR A 612 14.29 0.37 6.76
CA TYR A 612 14.07 1.22 5.58
C TYR A 612 13.12 0.57 4.58
N PHE A 613 12.06 1.31 4.26
CA PHE A 613 11.11 1.07 3.18
C PHE A 613 11.84 0.97 1.83
N ASN A 614 12.51 -0.17 1.56
CA ASN A 614 13.18 -0.47 0.31
C ASN A 614 12.28 -1.30 -0.60
N LYS A 615 11.11 -0.73 -0.88
CA LYS A 615 10.38 -0.92 -2.13
C LYS A 615 9.35 0.19 -2.23
N GLU A 616 9.02 0.61 -3.44
CA GLU A 616 8.00 1.62 -3.74
C GLU A 616 6.71 1.39 -2.92
N GLU A 617 6.59 2.01 -1.75
CA GLU A 617 5.41 1.85 -0.89
C GLU A 617 4.54 3.11 -0.95
N VAL A 618 3.32 2.89 -1.44
CA VAL A 618 2.30 3.92 -1.61
C VAL A 618 1.59 4.14 -0.28
N PHE A 619 1.86 5.26 0.39
CA PHE A 619 1.09 5.69 1.56
C PHE A 619 -0.36 5.98 1.15
N ASN A 620 -1.28 5.10 1.52
CA ASN A 620 -2.71 5.25 1.23
C ASN A 620 -3.42 5.96 2.39
N LEU A 621 -3.55 7.28 2.31
CA LEU A 621 -4.41 8.04 3.22
C LEU A 621 -5.87 7.94 2.76
N ASN A 622 -6.64 7.04 3.37
CA ASN A 622 -8.09 7.02 3.19
C ASN A 622 -8.71 8.12 4.06
N TYR A 623 -9.38 9.07 3.43
CA TYR A 623 -10.15 10.11 4.13
C TYR A 623 -11.57 10.13 3.60
N GLU A 624 -12.54 10.32 4.48
CA GLU A 624 -13.94 10.46 4.12
C GLU A 624 -14.36 11.92 4.23
N THR A 625 -14.79 12.51 3.12
CA THR A 625 -15.38 13.85 3.16
C THR A 625 -16.88 13.74 3.38
N ASN A 626 -17.34 14.04 4.58
CA ASN A 626 -18.76 14.32 4.83
C ASN A 626 -18.96 15.85 4.79
N ASN A 627 -19.65 16.34 3.74
CA ASN A 627 -20.06 17.75 3.61
C ASN A 627 -18.92 18.78 3.58
N GLY A 628 -17.81 18.49 2.89
CA GLY A 628 -16.65 19.41 2.83
C GLY A 628 -15.88 19.50 4.15
N ARG A 629 -16.16 18.61 5.11
CA ARG A 629 -15.35 18.40 6.32
C ARG A 629 -14.48 17.18 6.10
N LEU A 630 -13.18 17.33 6.36
CA LEU A 630 -12.24 16.22 6.36
C LEU A 630 -12.53 15.40 7.63
N ARG A 631 -13.11 14.21 7.46
CA ARG A 631 -13.28 13.23 8.53
C ARG A 631 -12.39 12.05 8.17
N LEU A 632 -11.34 11.83 8.94
CA LEU A 632 -10.57 10.59 8.86
C LEU A 632 -11.42 9.52 9.56
N GLU A 633 -12.41 8.95 8.86
CA GLU A 633 -13.02 7.68 9.28
C GLU A 633 -12.26 6.57 8.55
N ASP A 634 -11.66 5.67 9.34
CA ASP A 634 -10.91 4.48 8.94
C ASP A 634 -9.82 4.73 7.89
N ALA A 635 -8.85 5.59 8.23
CA ALA A 635 -7.58 5.65 7.50
C ALA A 635 -6.93 4.26 7.53
N THR A 636 -6.96 3.55 6.41
CA THR A 636 -6.38 2.22 6.26
C THR A 636 -4.99 2.39 5.64
N ILE A 637 -3.96 2.37 6.47
CA ILE A 637 -2.59 2.34 5.98
C ILE A 637 -2.33 0.91 5.50
N LYS A 638 -2.10 0.76 4.19
CA LYS A 638 -1.77 -0.53 3.58
C LYS A 638 -0.28 -0.57 3.33
N PHE A 639 0.40 -1.41 4.08
CA PHE A 639 1.77 -1.84 3.82
C PHE A 639 1.71 -3.11 2.97
N SER A 640 2.70 -3.34 2.10
CA SER A 640 2.61 -4.32 1.03
C SER A 640 2.11 -5.70 1.50
N GLY A 641 0.84 -6.03 1.19
CA GLY A 641 0.31 -7.39 1.27
C GLY A 641 -0.77 -7.68 2.33
N GLN A 642 -0.93 -6.88 3.39
CA GLN A 642 -2.01 -7.09 4.39
C GLN A 642 -2.73 -5.78 4.76
N PRO A 643 -4.08 -5.74 4.72
CA PRO A 643 -4.84 -4.57 5.14
C PRO A 643 -4.92 -4.49 6.68
N LEU A 644 -4.17 -3.57 7.30
CA LEU A 644 -4.41 -3.16 8.68
C LEU A 644 -5.65 -2.26 8.75
N THR A 645 -6.75 -2.79 9.27
CA THR A 645 -8.01 -2.05 9.44
C THR A 645 -7.98 -1.35 10.81
N ILE A 646 -7.64 -0.07 10.84
CA ILE A 646 -7.77 0.74 12.05
C ILE A 646 -9.27 1.01 12.24
N ASN A 647 -9.88 0.38 13.25
CA ASN A 647 -11.30 0.58 13.58
C ASN A 647 -11.47 1.86 14.42
N GLU A 648 -12.05 2.89 13.80
CA GLU A 648 -12.50 4.18 14.35
C GLU A 648 -11.44 5.12 14.97
N ILE A 649 -11.13 6.21 14.25
CA ILE A 649 -10.62 7.46 14.83
C ILE A 649 -11.78 8.46 14.97
N LYS A 650 -12.23 8.75 16.19
CA LYS A 650 -13.29 9.75 16.46
C LYS A 650 -12.70 11.16 16.61
N LEU A 651 -12.74 11.94 15.53
CA LEU A 651 -12.43 13.38 15.53
C LEU A 651 -13.68 14.22 15.89
N ASN A 652 -13.59 14.98 16.98
CA ASN A 652 -14.56 16.03 17.31
C ASN A 652 -14.12 17.35 16.64
N LEU A 653 -14.54 17.58 15.39
CA LEU A 653 -14.34 18.88 14.73
C LEU A 653 -15.40 19.90 15.18
N ALA A 654 -14.97 21.08 15.61
CA ALA A 654 -15.83 22.27 15.64
C ALA A 654 -16.22 22.65 14.20
N THR A 655 -17.49 22.99 14.02
CA THR A 655 -18.18 23.17 12.73
C THR A 655 -17.66 24.36 11.93
N ILE A 656 -17.10 24.10 10.75
CA ILE A 656 -16.92 25.10 9.68
C ILE A 656 -17.81 24.63 8.53
N GLU A 657 -18.91 25.35 8.30
CA GLU A 657 -19.81 25.13 7.17
C GLU A 657 -19.17 25.74 5.92
N THR A 658 -18.82 24.91 4.94
CA THR A 658 -18.61 25.37 3.56
C THR A 658 -19.22 24.36 2.59
N GLU A 659 -20.25 24.80 1.86
CA GLU A 659 -20.85 24.08 0.73
C GLU A 659 -19.77 23.80 -0.32
N TYR A 660 -19.63 22.54 -0.75
CA TYR A 660 -18.84 22.16 -1.92
C TYR A 660 -19.66 21.28 -2.86
N ILE A 661 -19.43 21.46 -4.15
CA ILE A 661 -20.34 21.17 -5.26
C ILE A 661 -19.60 20.31 -6.27
N GLN A 662 -20.31 19.37 -6.89
CA GLN A 662 -19.80 18.39 -7.83
C GLN A 662 -19.03 19.00 -9.01
N GLU A 663 -17.98 18.32 -9.46
CA GLU A 663 -17.31 18.59 -10.73
C GLU A 663 -18.32 18.56 -11.88
N SER A 664 -18.47 19.70 -12.56
CA SER A 664 -19.23 19.93 -13.79
C SER A 664 -20.63 19.28 -13.84
N VAL A 665 -21.61 19.90 -13.19
CA VAL A 665 -23.02 19.65 -13.52
C VAL A 665 -23.28 20.17 -14.94
N GLY A 666 -23.62 19.26 -15.85
CA GLY A 666 -24.01 19.65 -17.21
C GLY A 666 -25.32 20.43 -17.21
N ILE A 667 -25.42 21.45 -18.08
CA ILE A 667 -26.68 22.15 -18.32
C ILE A 667 -27.57 21.26 -19.17
N LYS A 668 -28.66 20.75 -18.58
CA LYS A 668 -29.66 19.93 -19.28
C LYS A 668 -30.63 20.83 -20.04
N ILE A 669 -30.60 20.71 -21.36
CA ILE A 669 -31.54 21.34 -22.27
C ILE A 669 -32.58 20.31 -22.68
N GLN A 670 -33.84 20.55 -22.28
CA GLN A 670 -34.97 19.75 -22.75
C GLN A 670 -35.19 20.04 -24.24
N SER A 671 -34.79 19.10 -25.08
CA SER A 671 -34.71 19.24 -26.54
C SER A 671 -35.83 18.50 -27.27
N GLY A 672 -36.80 17.93 -26.56
CA GLY A 672 -37.98 17.28 -27.13
C GLY A 672 -39.20 17.43 -26.24
N ALA A 673 -40.37 17.00 -26.75
CA ALA A 673 -41.65 17.16 -26.06
C ALA A 673 -41.90 16.13 -24.95
N ASN A 674 -41.10 15.06 -24.86
CA ASN A 674 -41.32 13.95 -23.95
C ASN A 674 -40.18 13.79 -22.93
N SER A 675 -40.48 13.12 -21.82
CA SER A 675 -39.49 12.78 -20.79
C SER A 675 -38.30 12.02 -21.38
N GLY A 676 -37.09 12.34 -20.93
CA GLY A 676 -35.84 11.74 -21.40
C GLY A 676 -35.29 12.32 -22.71
N GLN A 677 -36.02 13.21 -23.39
CA GLN A 677 -35.55 13.88 -24.61
C GLN A 677 -34.79 15.17 -24.28
N SER A 678 -33.59 15.01 -23.74
CA SER A 678 -32.72 16.12 -23.32
C SER A 678 -31.30 15.98 -23.85
N HIS A 679 -30.64 17.12 -24.05
CA HIS A 679 -29.22 17.22 -24.33
C HIS A 679 -28.52 17.81 -23.12
N GLU A 680 -27.39 17.22 -22.73
CA GLU A 680 -26.57 17.74 -21.63
C GLU A 680 -25.34 18.42 -22.22
N ILE A 681 -25.13 19.68 -21.82
CA ILE A 681 -24.00 20.50 -22.22
C ILE A 681 -23.04 20.56 -21.04
N LEU A 682 -21.85 20.01 -21.22
CA LEU A 682 -20.78 20.10 -20.22
C LEU A 682 -19.89 21.29 -20.55
N ILE A 683 -19.73 22.20 -19.60
CA ILE A 683 -18.76 23.29 -19.66
C ILE A 683 -17.87 23.16 -18.43
N GLU A 684 -16.58 22.90 -18.64
CA GLU A 684 -15.62 22.79 -17.56
C GLU A 684 -15.24 24.16 -16.99
N ASN A 685 -14.82 24.19 -15.74
CA ASN A 685 -14.27 25.41 -15.13
C ASN A 685 -12.95 25.80 -15.81
N MET A 686 -12.88 27.04 -16.29
CA MET A 686 -11.72 27.60 -16.98
C MET A 686 -10.98 28.64 -16.13
N HIS A 687 -11.34 28.82 -14.86
CA HIS A 687 -10.68 29.76 -13.99
C HIS A 687 -9.16 29.46 -13.89
N PRO A 688 -8.26 30.45 -14.09
CA PRO A 688 -6.81 30.21 -14.19
C PRO A 688 -6.20 29.43 -13.02
N ASN A 689 -6.66 29.70 -11.79
CA ASN A 689 -6.17 29.01 -10.59
C ASN A 689 -6.46 27.50 -10.54
N GLN A 690 -7.48 27.00 -11.25
CA GLN A 690 -7.75 25.56 -11.38
C GLN A 690 -7.19 24.99 -12.69
N HIS A 691 -6.88 25.86 -13.65
CA HIS A 691 -6.48 25.52 -15.01
C HIS A 691 -4.98 25.30 -15.16
N PHE A 692 -4.14 25.98 -14.36
CA PHE A 692 -2.70 25.75 -14.27
C PHE A 692 -2.40 24.95 -12.99
N SER A 693 -2.58 23.63 -13.05
CA SER A 693 -2.59 22.74 -11.88
C SER A 693 -1.25 22.54 -11.16
N ILE A 694 -0.15 23.07 -11.72
CA ILE A 694 1.23 22.95 -11.20
C ILE A 694 1.77 24.32 -10.73
N GLY A 695 0.89 25.29 -10.50
CA GLY A 695 1.26 26.68 -10.18
C GLY A 695 1.04 27.63 -11.35
N PHE A 696 1.55 28.85 -11.29
CA PHE A 696 1.42 29.82 -12.39
C PHE A 696 2.74 29.94 -13.16
N PRO A 697 2.73 30.12 -14.50
CA PRO A 697 3.94 30.27 -15.30
C PRO A 697 4.91 31.34 -14.75
N SER A 698 6.19 30.99 -14.65
CA SER A 698 7.30 31.85 -14.20
C SER A 698 8.49 31.79 -15.16
N VAL A 699 9.12 32.95 -15.41
CA VAL A 699 10.33 33.09 -16.24
C VAL A 699 11.59 33.45 -15.43
N GLU A 700 11.58 33.23 -14.12
CA GLU A 700 12.67 33.64 -13.21
C GLU A 700 13.91 32.73 -13.25
N SER A 701 13.82 31.51 -13.81
CA SER A 701 14.96 30.61 -14.03
C SER A 701 14.79 29.76 -15.29
N GLU A 702 15.90 29.28 -15.86
CA GLU A 702 15.91 28.45 -17.08
C GLU A 702 15.11 27.14 -16.87
N GLU A 703 15.22 26.52 -15.70
CA GLU A 703 14.42 25.33 -15.32
C GLU A 703 12.92 25.65 -15.17
N ASN A 704 12.56 26.86 -14.73
CA ASN A 704 11.17 27.28 -14.57
C ASN A 704 10.50 27.62 -15.91
N VAL A 705 11.27 28.03 -16.92
CA VAL A 705 10.75 28.33 -18.26
C VAL A 705 10.23 27.06 -18.95
N GLU A 706 10.98 25.95 -18.90
CA GLU A 706 10.54 24.70 -19.52
C GLU A 706 9.28 24.14 -18.86
N LYS A 707 9.22 24.18 -17.51
CA LYS A 707 8.01 23.82 -16.74
C LYS A 707 6.82 24.71 -17.11
N SER A 708 7.06 26.01 -17.25
CA SER A 708 6.03 27.00 -17.61
C SER A 708 5.48 26.80 -19.02
N ILE A 709 6.32 26.46 -20.01
CA ILE A 709 5.88 26.13 -21.36
C ILE A 709 4.97 24.90 -21.32
N ASN A 710 5.36 23.84 -20.62
CA ASN A 710 4.55 22.63 -20.48
C ASN A 710 3.20 22.90 -19.81
N MET A 711 3.16 23.76 -18.79
CA MET A 711 1.92 24.17 -18.12
C MET A 711 1.00 24.97 -19.05
N ILE A 712 1.57 25.89 -19.84
CA ILE A 712 0.82 26.67 -20.82
C ILE A 712 0.30 25.79 -21.96
N ASP A 713 1.10 24.82 -22.44
CA ASP A 713 0.69 23.88 -23.48
C ASP A 713 -0.43 22.94 -23.01
N ALA A 714 -0.40 22.50 -21.75
CA ALA A 714 -1.50 21.76 -21.13
C ALA A 714 -2.77 22.61 -21.03
N ALA A 715 -2.65 23.87 -20.63
CA ALA A 715 -3.75 24.82 -20.57
C ALA A 715 -4.38 25.06 -21.97
N ILE A 716 -3.57 25.33 -23.00
CA ILE A 716 -4.03 25.48 -24.39
C ILE A 716 -4.81 24.25 -24.84
N SER A 717 -4.26 23.06 -24.58
CA SER A 717 -4.88 21.80 -24.96
C SER A 717 -6.26 21.62 -24.31
N LYS A 718 -6.42 22.01 -23.04
CA LYS A 718 -7.69 21.94 -22.31
C LYS A 718 -8.74 22.94 -22.83
N ILE A 719 -8.33 24.18 -23.15
CA ILE A 719 -9.20 25.19 -23.76
C ILE A 719 -9.69 24.71 -25.13
N ILE A 720 -8.78 24.22 -25.97
CA ILE A 720 -9.12 23.69 -27.31
C ILE A 720 -10.08 22.51 -27.19
N SER A 721 -9.83 21.57 -26.28
CA SER A 721 -10.71 20.43 -26.04
C SER A 721 -12.13 20.86 -25.65
N ASN A 722 -12.27 21.88 -24.79
CA ASN A 722 -13.59 22.41 -24.44
C ASN A 722 -14.28 23.10 -25.62
N ARG A 723 -13.55 23.88 -26.44
CA ARG A 723 -14.11 24.51 -27.65
C ARG A 723 -14.61 23.48 -28.66
N VAL A 724 -13.85 22.42 -28.89
CA VAL A 724 -14.24 21.31 -29.78
C VAL A 724 -15.54 20.66 -29.29
N ARG A 725 -15.65 20.41 -27.98
CA ARG A 725 -16.87 19.86 -27.37
C ARG A 725 -18.07 20.79 -27.53
N LEU A 726 -17.90 22.08 -27.27
CA LEU A 726 -18.95 23.08 -27.47
C LEU A 726 -19.43 23.15 -28.92
N GLY A 727 -18.51 23.12 -29.89
CA GLY A 727 -18.86 23.06 -31.32
C GLY A 727 -19.65 21.80 -31.68
N ALA A 728 -19.27 20.64 -31.12
CA ALA A 728 -20.02 19.39 -31.32
C ALA A 728 -21.44 19.47 -30.72
N TYR A 729 -21.60 20.06 -29.53
CA TYR A 729 -22.90 20.28 -28.92
C TYR A 729 -23.77 21.22 -29.73
N GLN A 730 -23.22 22.32 -30.23
CA GLN A 730 -23.93 23.24 -31.12
C GLN A 730 -24.45 22.53 -32.37
N ASN A 731 -23.59 21.80 -33.08
CA ASN A 731 -23.98 21.05 -34.28
C ASN A 731 -25.12 20.05 -34.00
N ARG A 732 -25.02 19.32 -32.88
CA ARG A 732 -26.04 18.35 -32.47
C ARG A 732 -27.38 19.03 -32.13
N LEU A 733 -27.34 20.19 -31.47
CA LEU A 733 -28.52 20.98 -31.15
C LEU A 733 -29.18 21.57 -32.41
N GLU A 734 -28.41 22.09 -33.35
CA GLU A 734 -28.91 22.60 -34.64
C GLU A 734 -29.60 21.49 -35.45
N HIS A 735 -29.00 20.30 -35.51
CA HIS A 735 -29.66 19.15 -36.14
C HIS A 735 -30.95 18.75 -35.44
N THR A 736 -30.98 18.77 -34.10
CA THR A 736 -32.18 18.45 -33.31
C THR A 736 -33.27 19.50 -33.52
N LEU A 737 -32.91 20.79 -33.59
CA LEU A 737 -33.82 21.88 -33.87
C LEU A 737 -34.52 21.68 -35.22
N ASN A 738 -33.74 21.46 -36.28
CA ASN A 738 -34.26 21.21 -37.63
C ASN A 738 -35.19 19.99 -37.66
N ASN A 739 -34.80 18.88 -37.00
CA ASN A 739 -35.63 17.68 -36.92
C ASN A 739 -36.95 17.92 -36.17
N ASN A 740 -36.90 18.66 -35.06
CA ASN A 740 -38.11 19.00 -34.30
C ASN A 740 -39.04 19.93 -35.08
N GLU A 741 -38.51 20.88 -35.85
CA GLU A 741 -39.32 21.75 -36.71
C GLU A 741 -40.08 20.94 -37.76
N ILE A 742 -39.40 20.02 -38.46
CA ILE A 742 -40.02 19.11 -39.44
C ILE A 742 -41.09 18.23 -38.78
N TYR A 743 -40.79 17.69 -37.60
CA TYR A 743 -41.72 16.82 -36.88
C TYR A 743 -42.95 17.59 -36.36
N ARG A 744 -42.75 18.82 -35.87
CA ARG A 744 -43.82 19.71 -35.43
C ARG A 744 -44.73 20.11 -36.58
N GLU A 745 -44.17 20.42 -37.75
CA GLU A 745 -44.96 20.72 -38.96
C GLU A 745 -45.83 19.52 -39.37
N SER A 746 -45.24 18.33 -39.40
CA SER A 746 -45.94 17.08 -39.71
C SER A 746 -47.07 16.77 -38.72
N LEU A 747 -46.83 16.96 -37.42
CA LEU A 747 -47.86 16.80 -36.39
C LEU A 747 -48.96 17.84 -36.52
N THR A 748 -48.62 19.10 -36.82
CA THR A 748 -49.60 20.18 -37.00
C THR A 748 -50.53 19.89 -38.17
N SER A 749 -49.98 19.43 -39.30
CA SER A 749 -50.77 19.00 -40.46
C SER A 749 -51.67 17.80 -40.14
N THR A 750 -51.18 16.84 -39.35
CA THR A 750 -51.95 15.66 -38.95
C THR A 750 -53.08 16.03 -37.99
N GLU A 751 -52.79 16.91 -37.03
CA GLU A 751 -53.75 17.40 -36.04
C GLU A 751 -54.88 18.18 -36.70
N SER A 752 -54.54 19.08 -37.63
CA SER A 752 -55.49 19.79 -38.48
C SER A 752 -56.37 18.82 -39.28
N THR A 753 -55.81 17.77 -39.88
CA THR A 753 -56.59 16.76 -40.62
C THR A 753 -57.60 16.02 -39.72
N ILE A 754 -57.25 15.75 -38.46
CA ILE A 754 -58.12 15.05 -37.51
C ILE A 754 -59.20 15.98 -36.96
N ARG A 755 -58.88 17.25 -36.73
CA ARG A 755 -59.76 18.14 -35.98
C ARG A 755 -60.53 19.12 -36.84
N ASP A 756 -59.99 19.58 -37.96
CA ASP A 756 -60.62 20.62 -38.75
C ASP A 756 -61.81 20.09 -39.52
N THR A 757 -62.87 20.91 -39.58
CA THR A 757 -64.08 20.60 -40.33
C THR A 757 -63.86 20.89 -41.81
N ASN A 758 -64.27 19.96 -42.67
CA ASN A 758 -64.54 20.30 -44.06
C ASN A 758 -65.78 21.20 -44.13
N MET A 759 -65.55 22.52 -44.16
CA MET A 759 -66.59 23.55 -44.11
C MET A 759 -67.65 23.34 -45.19
N ALA A 760 -67.26 22.96 -46.41
CA ALA A 760 -68.20 22.73 -47.51
C ALA A 760 -69.16 21.57 -47.19
N LYS A 761 -68.64 20.45 -46.66
CA LYS A 761 -69.46 19.30 -46.27
C LYS A 761 -70.41 19.64 -45.13
N GLU A 762 -69.95 20.36 -44.11
CA GLU A 762 -70.76 20.65 -42.93
C GLU A 762 -71.83 21.72 -43.21
N ILE A 763 -71.57 22.69 -44.09
CA ILE A 763 -72.59 23.64 -44.60
C ILE A 763 -73.72 22.90 -45.31
N MET A 764 -73.41 21.87 -46.11
CA MET A 764 -74.44 21.04 -46.75
C MET A 764 -75.31 20.31 -45.71
N VAL A 765 -74.70 19.76 -44.66
CA VAL A 765 -75.40 19.08 -43.55
C VAL A 765 -76.28 20.07 -42.78
N GLN A 766 -75.76 21.25 -42.45
CA GLN A 766 -76.52 22.32 -41.80
C GLN A 766 -77.74 22.73 -42.65
N THR A 767 -77.54 22.94 -43.95
CA THR A 767 -78.60 23.32 -44.89
C THR A 767 -79.69 22.25 -44.94
N LYS A 768 -79.29 20.97 -45.07
CA LYS A 768 -80.22 19.83 -45.03
C LYS A 768 -81.03 19.78 -43.73
N ASN A 769 -80.39 19.95 -42.58
CA ASN A 769 -81.06 19.88 -41.28
C ASN A 769 -81.98 21.10 -41.04
N SER A 770 -81.60 22.28 -41.53
CA SER A 770 -82.45 23.48 -41.49
C SER A 770 -83.77 23.26 -42.26
N ILE A 771 -83.68 22.71 -43.48
CA ILE A 771 -84.85 22.33 -44.28
C ILE A 771 -85.70 21.27 -43.55
N LEU A 772 -85.08 20.27 -42.94
CA LEU A 772 -85.79 19.22 -42.20
C LEU A 772 -86.48 19.73 -40.93
N VAL A 773 -85.90 20.70 -40.22
CA VAL A 773 -86.53 21.37 -39.07
C VAL A 773 -87.77 22.13 -39.52
N GLN A 774 -87.67 22.94 -40.58
CA GLN A 774 -88.81 23.66 -41.16
C GLN A 774 -89.92 22.70 -41.61
N ALA A 775 -89.57 21.61 -42.31
CA ALA A 775 -90.52 20.59 -42.72
C ALA A 775 -91.17 19.86 -41.54
N SER A 776 -90.39 19.53 -40.49
CA SER A 776 -90.90 18.84 -39.30
C SER A 776 -91.81 19.73 -38.45
N GLN A 777 -91.56 21.04 -38.39
CA GLN A 777 -92.45 22.02 -37.76
C GLN A 777 -93.79 22.13 -38.51
N ALA A 778 -93.74 22.21 -39.84
CA ALA A 778 -94.93 22.19 -40.68
C ALA A 778 -95.72 20.88 -40.53
N MET A 779 -95.04 19.73 -40.51
CA MET A 779 -95.67 18.43 -40.28
C MET A 779 -96.24 18.27 -38.86
N LEU A 780 -95.59 18.83 -37.83
CA LEU A 780 -96.12 18.84 -36.46
C LEU A 780 -97.38 19.70 -36.36
N ALA A 781 -97.38 20.87 -37.00
CA ALA A 781 -98.57 21.71 -37.12
C ALA A 781 -99.72 20.97 -37.83
N GLN A 782 -99.42 20.29 -38.94
CA GLN A 782 -100.39 19.46 -39.67
C GLN A 782 -100.91 18.27 -38.85
N ALA A 783 -100.02 17.55 -38.16
CA ALA A 783 -100.37 16.41 -37.31
C ALA A 783 -101.23 16.81 -36.10
N ASN A 784 -101.12 18.06 -35.62
CA ASN A 784 -102.00 18.61 -34.59
C ASN A 784 -103.35 19.10 -35.16
N GLN A 785 -103.42 19.48 -36.44
CA GLN A 785 -104.67 19.87 -37.09
C GLN A 785 -105.62 18.68 -37.35
N GLU A 786 -105.12 17.46 -37.60
CA GLU A 786 -105.99 16.30 -37.84
C GLU A 786 -106.90 15.94 -36.64
N PRO A 787 -106.40 15.80 -35.39
CA PRO A 787 -107.28 15.61 -34.24
C PRO A 787 -108.14 16.83 -33.93
N GLN A 788 -107.65 18.05 -34.16
CA GLN A 788 -108.39 19.30 -33.89
C GLN A 788 -109.55 19.51 -34.86
N SER A 789 -109.37 19.20 -36.14
CA SER A 789 -110.44 19.23 -37.14
C SER A 789 -111.49 18.14 -36.86
N VAL A 790 -111.08 16.95 -36.43
CA VAL A 790 -112.01 15.90 -35.98
C VAL A 790 -112.73 16.28 -34.67
N LEU A 791 -112.07 16.98 -33.72
CA LEU A 791 -112.72 17.52 -32.52
C LEU A 791 -113.73 18.64 -32.87
N GLN A 792 -113.40 19.52 -33.83
CA GLN A 792 -114.30 20.56 -34.34
C GLN A 792 -115.50 20.00 -35.13
N LEU A 793 -115.40 18.76 -35.65
CA LEU A 793 -116.50 18.05 -36.30
C LEU A 793 -117.35 17.24 -35.32
N LEU A 794 -116.89 17.04 -34.07
CA LEU A 794 -117.56 16.23 -33.02
C LEU A 794 -118.09 17.06 -31.83
N GLY A 795 -117.75 18.35 -31.75
CA GLY A 795 -118.39 19.34 -30.89
C GLY A 795 -119.11 20.37 -31.74
#